data_AF-A0A8D8KGY4-F1
#
_entry.id   AF-A0A8D8KGY4-F1
#
_cell.length_a   1.000
_cell.length_b   1.000
_cell.length_c   1.000
_cell.angle_alpha   90.00
_cell.angle_beta   90.00
_cell.angle_gamma   90.00
#
_symmetry.space_group_name_H-M   'P 1'
#
loop_
_entity.id
_entity.type
_entity.pdbx_description
1 polymer ?
#
loop_
_entity_poly.entity_id
_entity_poly.type
_entity_poly.pdbx_seq_one_letter_code
_entity_poly.pdbx_strand_id
1 'polypeptide(L)'
;MKQINVAVVGVSGVEKEKGQLGVGKSCLCNRFVRPKTDDYAIDHISVLSQSDFSGRVVNNDHFLWWGDARKTSDEGVEYNFSVVEQTEFVDDATFQPFKVGKMGEPYTKRCSAIRLSSQEKLKYICKNQLGLEHEFEEIVLPEGRFVVDGFVCVFDVSIVPNRTVEKQVEFVTHIINNVLKNKKPVVLVTTKNDDASDSYIREAEKICARKEYKGQIVMVETSAHESINIDQAFIVLAQMVDKAKQRSKIVSYAEAAKQRTDLLNASSEYVTRLIRTQITDHRSIWTSSSKKLANHKEWNDFLELFGQEAGQRIFRRHIKKLREDYQAKKLQSYMDSFACVLQEILPDMNSINMELETFSDWQLIRNYFRNHVEYEQYFFDAVERGGSWAELSDMSDMEDESRIPFDILDTPEAETVFKNHMNALQQEQKRLEWKKQFKKLLEETGYVTPGKQLSEVRVLFMGRECFEALSEHDCQQIYDNHQRELIETAKHNFQELLMEHADLFYHFKNIEPSGTITQNDIKEITDVLQEDLRYKLLDRLDQDRKLMLFQHLGFVHCPIREHCPAFPNCMDALIERILLANQSLPNPRFAQKDGQLQLNLIVIGLDYIANDFIDKVHQHCNDNGEYIVDGQIYGLSIETINRENDSFSFDLASKGLICCYSNRQTFTYIYEILDRLLLDNIDFKDSVNNLHIVFMSDEKNSESTLQALQSDGQSLAERLHCVFIDENEFYASGQETRFVETTLNSVIDSIPFEDLKYGMNLADCPDLRIIMCNFCGDPFSTENMLSSMMIEQSCINAGERNIIFEMFLGDSKRRVELILSSYHGANAFRDDLIHGFILLYSSKRKASLSTLSAFSLNIPNLPMQIVSVSEQGGVNAFFNNEMAQMLITEGNSIADKLRAHFATASDEDNQFKFASFAPFLKEVWDKKPEIEHAFNMEEPLTIDSGEGTMEHSMHHHHQQAPQPPPRYESYLINGSATTYRSQHQHPHAQQKMLFDNRSVNSLDDLDNLKQHQQQYSNMYYYEDSSDFDKGGSNQGFQIYPPPTTPPEPAPPDHLLTPSSILRQLKANT
;
A
#
# COMPACT_ATOMS: atom_id res chain seq x y z
N MET A 1 62.37 40.68 -32.13
CA MET A 1 62.00 40.03 -33.41
C MET A 1 63.05 40.34 -34.47
N LYS A 2 63.52 39.35 -35.24
CA LYS A 2 64.53 39.53 -36.31
C LYS A 2 63.93 39.31 -37.70
N GLN A 3 64.20 40.21 -38.64
CA GLN A 3 63.80 40.03 -40.05
C GLN A 3 64.76 39.07 -40.76
N ILE A 4 64.23 38.07 -41.47
CA ILE A 4 65.02 37.13 -42.28
C ILE A 4 64.35 36.97 -43.66
N ASN A 5 65.02 37.41 -44.72
CA ASN A 5 64.49 37.33 -46.07
C ASN A 5 64.99 36.05 -46.76
N VAL A 6 64.08 35.12 -47.08
CA VAL A 6 64.41 33.78 -47.60
C VAL A 6 64.00 33.64 -49.06
N ALA A 7 64.89 33.09 -49.88
CA ALA A 7 64.56 32.62 -51.23
C ALA A 7 64.51 31.09 -51.29
N VAL A 8 63.36 30.56 -51.73
CA VAL A 8 63.15 29.14 -51.98
C VAL A 8 63.47 28.84 -53.44
N VAL A 9 64.42 27.91 -53.66
CA VAL A 9 65.01 27.55 -54.96
C VAL A 9 64.98 26.04 -55.15
N GLY A 10 65.02 25.55 -56.39
CA GLY A 10 65.00 24.11 -56.71
C GLY A 10 64.67 23.87 -58.17
N VAL A 11 64.59 22.61 -58.62
CA VAL A 11 64.34 22.33 -60.05
C VAL A 11 63.06 23.02 -60.54
N SER A 12 63.22 23.84 -61.59
CA SER A 12 62.21 24.70 -62.18
C SER A 12 62.52 24.83 -63.67
N GLY A 13 61.50 25.01 -64.51
CA GLY A 13 61.67 25.09 -65.96
C GLY A 13 60.45 24.56 -66.72
N VAL A 14 60.68 24.17 -67.97
CA VAL A 14 59.73 23.41 -68.80
C VAL A 14 59.61 21.96 -68.32
N GLU A 15 58.58 21.23 -68.78
CA GLU A 15 58.35 19.82 -68.38
C GLU A 15 59.58 18.92 -68.66
N LYS A 16 60.33 19.19 -69.73
CA LYS A 16 61.59 18.49 -70.07
C LYS A 16 62.67 18.58 -68.96
N GLU A 17 62.64 19.62 -68.15
CA GLU A 17 63.63 19.91 -67.10
C GLU A 17 63.10 19.52 -65.71
N LYS A 18 61.86 19.92 -65.38
CA LYS A 18 61.25 19.65 -64.06
C LYS A 18 60.49 18.32 -63.97
N GLY A 19 60.24 17.64 -65.08
CA GLY A 19 59.31 16.50 -65.16
C GLY A 19 57.84 16.96 -65.15
N GLN A 20 56.93 15.99 -65.03
CA GLN A 20 55.48 16.26 -65.02
C GLN A 20 55.01 17.05 -63.78
N LEU A 21 55.70 16.92 -62.65
CA LEU A 21 55.33 17.54 -61.38
C LEU A 21 56.46 18.41 -60.83
N GLY A 22 56.11 19.60 -60.32
CA GLY A 22 57.05 20.47 -59.63
C GLY A 22 57.61 19.84 -58.34
N VAL A 23 58.79 20.28 -57.93
CA VAL A 23 59.51 19.83 -56.72
C VAL A 23 58.94 20.38 -55.40
N GLY A 24 57.67 20.78 -55.35
CA GLY A 24 57.01 21.21 -54.11
C GLY A 24 57.38 22.58 -53.54
N LYS A 25 58.15 23.43 -54.26
CA LYS A 25 58.53 24.80 -53.79
C LYS A 25 57.32 25.61 -53.31
N SER A 26 56.29 25.73 -54.15
CA SER A 26 55.10 26.53 -53.87
C SER A 26 54.33 26.00 -52.67
N CYS A 27 54.11 24.69 -52.58
CA CYS A 27 53.44 24.04 -51.46
C CYS A 27 54.21 24.25 -50.13
N LEU A 28 55.54 24.16 -50.16
CA LEU A 28 56.41 24.44 -49.00
C LEU A 28 56.28 25.91 -48.55
N CYS A 29 56.29 26.86 -49.48
CA CYS A 29 56.12 28.29 -49.18
C CYS A 29 54.71 28.58 -48.64
N ASN A 30 53.69 28.04 -49.29
CA ASN A 30 52.29 28.19 -48.91
C ASN A 30 52.06 27.66 -47.49
N ARG A 31 52.43 26.42 -47.18
CA ARG A 31 52.28 25.84 -45.83
C ARG A 31 53.08 26.59 -44.76
N PHE A 32 54.25 27.12 -45.09
CA PHE A 32 55.05 27.87 -44.13
C PHE A 32 54.41 29.21 -43.75
N VAL A 33 53.97 29.99 -44.74
CA VAL A 33 53.34 31.31 -44.52
C VAL A 33 51.90 31.18 -44.04
N ARG A 34 51.20 30.13 -44.46
CA ARG A 34 49.80 29.82 -44.16
C ARG A 34 49.70 28.39 -43.61
N PRO A 35 49.96 28.19 -42.31
CA PRO A 35 50.02 26.84 -41.72
C PRO A 35 48.65 26.18 -41.56
N LYS A 36 47.57 26.96 -41.45
CA LYS A 36 46.20 26.47 -41.26
C LYS A 36 45.75 25.61 -42.44
N THR A 37 45.00 24.55 -42.16
CA THR A 37 44.58 23.59 -43.18
C THR A 37 43.63 24.20 -44.23
N ASP A 38 42.72 25.11 -43.85
CA ASP A 38 41.83 25.78 -44.81
C ASP A 38 42.54 26.82 -45.70
N ASP A 39 43.71 27.33 -45.28
CA ASP A 39 44.50 28.30 -46.05
C ASP A 39 45.53 27.64 -47.00
N TYR A 40 45.66 26.31 -46.93
CA TYR A 40 46.65 25.54 -47.69
C TYR A 40 46.13 25.11 -49.06
N ALA A 41 46.86 25.46 -50.12
CA ALA A 41 46.54 25.08 -51.49
C ALA A 41 47.49 23.97 -51.98
N ILE A 42 46.91 22.92 -52.58
CA ILE A 42 47.65 21.81 -53.20
C ILE A 42 48.17 22.21 -54.59
N ASP A 43 47.36 22.94 -55.35
CA ASP A 43 47.65 23.29 -56.74
C ASP A 43 48.26 24.68 -56.91
N HIS A 44 49.49 24.73 -57.39
CA HIS A 44 50.15 25.95 -57.83
C HIS A 44 50.62 25.79 -59.28
N ILE A 45 50.06 26.60 -60.18
CA ILE A 45 50.38 26.55 -61.61
C ILE A 45 51.65 27.36 -61.92
N SER A 46 52.48 26.82 -62.82
CA SER A 46 53.65 27.53 -63.38
C SER A 46 53.58 27.65 -64.92
N VAL A 47 52.46 27.27 -65.50
CA VAL A 47 52.08 27.52 -66.89
C VAL A 47 50.98 28.57 -66.80
N LEU A 48 51.15 29.71 -67.48
CA LEU A 48 50.35 30.92 -67.30
C LEU A 48 50.04 31.55 -68.65
N SER A 49 48.92 32.28 -68.73
CA SER A 49 48.67 33.16 -69.86
C SER A 49 49.58 34.40 -69.81
N GLN A 50 49.77 35.07 -70.95
CA GLN A 50 50.49 36.35 -71.00
C GLN A 50 49.83 37.41 -70.08
N SER A 51 48.51 37.37 -69.90
CA SER A 51 47.77 38.22 -68.95
C SER A 51 48.20 37.95 -67.51
N ASP A 52 48.17 36.70 -67.06
CA ASP A 52 48.50 36.33 -65.68
C ASP A 52 49.96 36.62 -65.34
N PHE A 53 50.85 36.39 -66.31
CA PHE A 53 52.28 36.71 -66.18
C PHE A 53 52.53 38.22 -66.04
N SER A 54 51.70 39.04 -66.71
CA SER A 54 51.79 40.50 -66.67
C SER A 54 51.04 41.14 -65.49
N GLY A 55 50.11 40.41 -64.86
CA GLY A 55 49.32 40.85 -63.71
C GLY A 55 50.17 41.10 -62.46
N ARG A 56 49.70 41.96 -61.54
CA ARG A 56 50.53 42.53 -60.46
C ARG A 56 51.11 41.51 -59.47
N VAL A 57 50.61 40.28 -59.42
CA VAL A 57 51.16 39.21 -58.56
C VAL A 57 52.44 38.62 -59.17
N VAL A 58 52.40 38.20 -60.43
CA VAL A 58 53.57 37.65 -61.15
C VAL A 58 54.48 38.79 -61.63
N ASN A 59 53.89 39.91 -62.04
CA ASN A 59 54.51 41.21 -62.31
C ASN A 59 55.65 41.16 -63.33
N ASN A 60 55.53 40.32 -64.35
CA ASN A 60 56.57 40.03 -65.34
C ASN A 60 57.86 39.41 -64.75
N ASP A 61 57.80 38.85 -63.54
CA ASP A 61 58.91 38.19 -62.87
C ASP A 61 58.83 36.66 -62.96
N HIS A 62 59.98 36.00 -62.85
CA HIS A 62 60.07 34.56 -62.57
C HIS A 62 60.21 34.23 -61.08
N PHE A 63 59.64 35.07 -60.21
CA PHE A 63 59.53 34.77 -58.78
C PHE A 63 58.17 35.19 -58.23
N LEU A 64 57.70 34.45 -57.23
CA LEU A 64 56.54 34.82 -56.41
C LEU A 64 57.04 35.37 -55.08
N TRP A 65 56.33 36.36 -54.53
CA TRP A 65 56.50 36.77 -53.14
C TRP A 65 55.31 36.25 -52.35
N TRP A 66 55.58 35.41 -51.35
CA TRP A 66 54.54 34.73 -50.55
C TRP A 66 54.08 35.57 -49.36
N GLY A 67 54.76 36.69 -49.08
CA GLY A 67 54.51 37.54 -47.92
C GLY A 67 55.39 37.19 -46.73
N ASP A 68 54.95 37.65 -45.56
CA ASP A 68 55.68 37.51 -44.30
C ASP A 68 55.06 36.44 -43.37
N ALA A 69 55.89 35.78 -42.58
CA ALA A 69 55.50 34.76 -41.61
C ALA A 69 56.24 34.93 -40.28
N ARG A 70 55.49 34.96 -39.17
CA ARG A 70 56.05 35.01 -37.82
C ARG A 70 56.24 33.59 -37.29
N LYS A 71 57.44 33.27 -36.79
CA LYS A 71 57.76 31.95 -36.23
C LYS A 71 58.67 32.09 -35.01
N THR A 72 58.46 31.21 -34.04
CA THR A 72 59.26 31.16 -32.80
C THR A 72 60.01 29.84 -32.77
N SER A 73 61.32 29.89 -32.54
CA SER A 73 62.15 28.71 -32.35
C SER A 73 61.97 28.07 -30.97
N ASP A 74 62.38 26.81 -30.81
CA ASP A 74 62.36 26.07 -29.54
C ASP A 74 63.10 26.81 -28.41
N GLU A 75 64.12 27.62 -28.76
CA GLU A 75 64.90 28.47 -27.85
C GLU A 75 64.18 29.79 -27.46
N GLY A 76 62.92 29.99 -27.89
CA GLY A 76 62.13 31.19 -27.61
C GLY A 76 62.44 32.40 -28.50
N VAL A 77 63.32 32.27 -29.50
CA VAL A 77 63.67 33.38 -30.40
C VAL A 77 62.60 33.58 -31.47
N GLU A 78 62.05 34.79 -31.56
CA GLU A 78 61.08 35.21 -32.57
C GLU A 78 61.72 35.76 -33.85
N TYR A 79 61.35 35.17 -34.98
CA TYR A 79 61.76 35.56 -36.33
C TYR A 79 60.55 36.05 -37.13
N ASN A 80 60.74 37.12 -37.91
CA ASN A 80 59.83 37.55 -38.97
C ASN A 80 60.48 37.18 -40.30
N PHE A 81 59.95 36.15 -40.95
CA PHE A 81 60.41 35.74 -42.26
C PHE A 81 59.69 36.54 -43.34
N SER A 82 60.37 36.89 -44.41
CA SER A 82 59.74 37.24 -45.69
C SER A 82 60.18 36.24 -46.74
N VAL A 83 59.28 35.71 -47.56
CA VAL A 83 59.55 34.54 -48.41
C VAL A 83 59.30 34.84 -49.89
N VAL A 84 60.30 34.56 -50.73
CA VAL A 84 60.14 34.51 -52.19
C VAL A 84 60.39 33.10 -52.71
N GLU A 85 59.63 32.68 -53.72
CA GLU A 85 59.91 31.48 -54.51
C GLU A 85 60.54 31.89 -55.84
N GLN A 86 61.77 31.46 -56.10
CA GLN A 86 62.39 31.55 -57.43
C GLN A 86 61.92 30.39 -58.29
N THR A 87 61.21 30.66 -59.38
CA THR A 87 60.61 29.64 -60.24
C THR A 87 60.88 29.92 -61.72
N GLU A 88 60.19 29.22 -62.61
CA GLU A 88 60.18 29.52 -64.04
C GLU A 88 58.74 29.39 -64.56
N PHE A 89 58.24 30.49 -65.12
CA PHE A 89 56.90 30.56 -65.69
C PHE A 89 56.97 30.31 -67.18
N VAL A 90 56.06 29.48 -67.64
CA VAL A 90 55.96 29.01 -69.02
C VAL A 90 54.68 29.56 -69.62
N ASP A 91 54.76 30.06 -70.84
CA ASP A 91 53.64 30.56 -71.63
C ASP A 91 52.73 29.39 -72.04
N ASP A 92 51.43 29.51 -71.77
CA ASP A 92 50.42 28.49 -72.08
C ASP A 92 50.19 28.30 -73.59
N ALA A 93 50.51 29.31 -74.41
CA ALA A 93 50.37 29.24 -75.87
C ALA A 93 51.60 28.58 -76.55
N THR A 94 52.82 28.87 -76.08
CA THR A 94 54.06 28.37 -76.73
C THR A 94 54.79 27.26 -75.97
N PHE A 95 54.41 26.98 -74.72
CA PHE A 95 55.10 26.08 -73.81
C PHE A 95 56.61 26.39 -73.64
N GLN A 96 57.01 27.65 -73.85
CA GLN A 96 58.36 28.16 -73.61
C GLN A 96 58.38 29.08 -72.38
N PRO A 97 59.52 29.23 -71.68
CA PRO A 97 59.66 30.23 -70.62
C PRO A 97 59.42 31.65 -71.17
N PHE A 98 58.69 32.48 -70.41
CA PHE A 98 58.56 33.90 -70.75
C PHE A 98 59.94 34.58 -70.82
N LYS A 99 60.10 35.57 -71.71
CA LYS A 99 61.38 36.25 -71.92
C LYS A 99 61.39 37.61 -71.25
N VAL A 100 61.98 37.68 -70.07
CA VAL A 100 62.16 38.92 -69.31
C VAL A 100 63.50 39.58 -69.68
N GLY A 101 63.45 40.81 -70.21
CA GLY A 101 64.65 41.58 -70.55
C GLY A 101 65.33 41.20 -71.88
N LYS A 102 66.55 41.72 -72.10
CA LYS A 102 67.21 41.65 -73.42
C LYS A 102 67.98 40.35 -73.73
N MET A 103 68.30 39.53 -72.73
CA MET A 103 68.77 38.14 -72.90
C MET A 103 68.35 37.33 -71.67
N GLY A 104 67.64 36.23 -71.88
CA GLY A 104 67.14 35.37 -70.79
C GLY A 104 68.28 34.60 -70.12
N GLU A 105 68.55 34.90 -68.85
CA GLU A 105 69.53 34.17 -68.05
C GLU A 105 68.94 32.82 -67.57
N PRO A 106 69.68 31.70 -67.69
CA PRO A 106 69.20 30.38 -67.25
C PRO A 106 68.81 30.34 -65.77
N TYR A 107 67.74 29.60 -65.45
CA TYR A 107 67.20 29.50 -64.09
C TYR A 107 68.27 29.19 -63.03
N THR A 108 69.17 28.23 -63.29
CA THR A 108 70.21 27.79 -62.33
C THR A 108 71.18 28.89 -61.90
N LYS A 109 71.27 29.99 -62.66
CA LYS A 109 72.00 31.20 -62.28
C LYS A 109 71.06 32.27 -61.71
N ARG A 110 69.93 32.55 -62.39
CA ARG A 110 68.91 33.52 -61.97
C ARG A 110 68.40 33.29 -60.54
N CYS A 111 68.11 32.04 -60.17
CA CYS A 111 67.57 31.69 -58.86
C CYS A 111 68.51 32.00 -57.69
N SER A 112 69.83 32.16 -57.93
CA SER A 112 70.81 32.52 -56.90
C SER A 112 70.90 34.03 -56.64
N ALA A 113 70.10 34.86 -57.31
CA ALA A 113 70.12 36.32 -57.19
C ALA A 113 69.79 36.79 -55.77
N ILE A 114 70.68 37.58 -55.17
CA ILE A 114 70.56 38.09 -53.79
C ILE A 114 69.83 39.43 -53.68
N ARG A 115 69.46 40.05 -54.80
CA ARG A 115 68.71 41.30 -54.88
C ARG A 115 67.67 41.17 -55.98
N LEU A 116 66.40 41.25 -55.62
CA LEU A 116 65.26 41.27 -56.53
C LEU A 116 64.62 42.65 -56.47
N SER A 117 64.01 43.10 -57.56
CA SER A 117 63.34 44.39 -57.63
C SER A 117 62.16 44.30 -58.59
N SER A 118 60.98 44.58 -58.07
CA SER A 118 59.71 44.47 -58.75
C SER A 118 58.72 45.42 -58.07
N GLN A 119 58.44 46.54 -58.72
CA GLN A 119 57.61 47.61 -58.15
C GLN A 119 56.13 47.22 -58.20
N GLU A 120 55.38 47.57 -57.16
CA GLU A 120 53.94 47.27 -57.02
C GLU A 120 53.55 45.77 -57.00
N LYS A 121 54.54 44.87 -56.91
CA LYS A 121 54.33 43.41 -56.87
C LYS A 121 53.45 43.01 -55.70
N LEU A 122 52.39 42.26 -55.95
CA LEU A 122 51.48 41.74 -54.94
C LEU A 122 51.94 40.40 -54.35
N LYS A 123 51.54 40.15 -53.10
CA LYS A 123 51.63 38.88 -52.40
C LYS A 123 50.82 37.81 -53.14
N TYR A 124 51.48 36.69 -53.46
CA TYR A 124 50.84 35.52 -54.03
C TYR A 124 50.10 34.71 -52.95
N ILE A 125 48.89 34.28 -53.28
CA ILE A 125 47.96 33.56 -52.41
C ILE A 125 47.72 32.14 -52.94
N CYS A 126 47.15 32.03 -54.13
CA CYS A 126 46.84 30.77 -54.81
C CYS A 126 46.63 31.01 -56.31
N LYS A 127 46.45 29.95 -57.10
CA LYS A 127 46.25 30.05 -58.55
C LYS A 127 45.03 30.89 -58.95
N ASN A 128 43.97 30.89 -58.13
CA ASN A 128 42.72 31.60 -58.40
C ASN A 128 42.82 33.13 -58.23
N GLN A 129 43.91 33.64 -57.67
CA GLN A 129 44.15 35.09 -57.51
C GLN A 129 44.54 35.77 -58.82
N LEU A 130 45.13 35.03 -59.76
CA LEU A 130 45.68 35.57 -61.00
C LEU A 130 44.53 36.03 -61.90
N GLY A 131 44.55 37.30 -62.32
CA GLY A 131 43.46 37.93 -63.08
C GLY A 131 42.23 38.33 -62.26
N LEU A 132 42.20 38.01 -60.95
CA LEU A 132 41.15 38.38 -60.00
C LEU A 132 41.75 39.06 -58.75
N GLU A 133 42.87 39.77 -58.89
CA GLU A 133 43.68 40.25 -57.76
C GLU A 133 42.90 41.09 -56.74
N HIS A 134 41.87 41.81 -57.22
CA HIS A 134 40.99 42.69 -56.45
C HIS A 134 39.95 41.97 -55.57
N GLU A 135 39.71 40.67 -55.80
CA GLU A 135 38.87 39.83 -54.92
C GLU A 135 39.67 39.31 -53.70
N PHE A 136 40.96 39.58 -53.65
CA PHE A 136 41.92 39.05 -52.68
C PHE A 136 42.64 40.17 -51.88
N GLU A 137 43.40 39.76 -50.86
CA GLU A 137 44.18 40.67 -50.01
C GLU A 137 45.37 41.29 -50.80
N GLU A 138 45.25 42.56 -51.20
CA GLU A 138 46.28 43.31 -51.92
C GLU A 138 47.45 43.80 -51.03
N ILE A 139 48.26 42.89 -50.49
CA ILE A 139 49.55 43.25 -49.86
C ILE A 139 50.61 43.45 -50.95
N VAL A 140 51.24 44.63 -50.97
CA VAL A 140 52.36 44.98 -51.87
C VAL A 140 53.72 44.68 -51.23
N LEU A 141 54.67 44.18 -52.03
CA LEU A 141 56.07 43.96 -51.67
C LEU A 141 56.71 45.29 -51.19
N PRO A 142 57.19 45.39 -49.93
CA PRO A 142 57.77 46.62 -49.41
C PRO A 142 58.90 47.19 -50.29
N GLU A 143 58.83 48.49 -50.58
CA GLU A 143 59.75 49.25 -51.46
C GLU A 143 59.92 48.69 -52.88
N GLY A 144 59.14 47.67 -53.27
CA GLY A 144 59.34 46.88 -54.49
C GLY A 144 60.74 46.26 -54.58
N ARG A 145 61.36 45.91 -53.45
CA ARG A 145 62.73 45.39 -53.36
C ARG A 145 62.81 44.23 -52.36
N PHE A 146 63.59 43.21 -52.69
CA PHE A 146 63.83 42.08 -51.81
C PHE A 146 65.32 41.73 -51.79
N VAL A 147 65.93 41.66 -50.61
CA VAL A 147 67.35 41.32 -50.43
C VAL A 147 67.43 40.01 -49.68
N VAL A 148 67.98 38.98 -50.33
CA VAL A 148 67.99 37.60 -49.80
C VAL A 148 69.08 37.44 -48.74
N ASP A 149 68.72 36.92 -47.57
CA ASP A 149 69.63 36.62 -46.45
C ASP A 149 70.11 35.17 -46.45
N GLY A 150 69.25 34.24 -46.83
CA GLY A 150 69.55 32.82 -46.94
C GLY A 150 68.64 32.10 -47.94
N PHE A 151 69.02 30.88 -48.31
CA PHE A 151 68.31 30.08 -49.31
C PHE A 151 67.79 28.76 -48.73
N VAL A 152 66.55 28.40 -49.09
CA VAL A 152 66.04 27.03 -48.95
C VAL A 152 66.14 26.38 -50.31
N CYS A 153 67.01 25.39 -50.47
CA CYS A 153 67.15 24.64 -51.71
C CYS A 153 66.38 23.33 -51.59
N VAL A 154 65.29 23.16 -52.35
CA VAL A 154 64.46 21.95 -52.28
C VAL A 154 64.97 20.84 -53.19
N PHE A 155 64.77 19.60 -52.76
CA PHE A 155 65.03 18.37 -53.51
C PHE A 155 63.83 17.44 -53.35
N ASP A 156 63.18 17.08 -54.45
CA ASP A 156 61.99 16.23 -54.40
C ASP A 156 62.39 14.76 -54.26
N VAL A 157 61.92 14.09 -53.21
CA VAL A 157 62.26 12.67 -52.98
C VAL A 157 61.20 11.70 -53.50
N SER A 158 60.10 12.18 -54.10
CA SER A 158 59.14 11.32 -54.78
C SER A 158 59.54 11.01 -56.23
N ILE A 159 59.02 9.89 -56.76
CA ILE A 159 59.32 9.45 -58.12
C ILE A 159 58.43 10.22 -59.11
N VAL A 160 59.03 11.11 -59.91
CA VAL A 160 58.30 11.93 -60.89
C VAL A 160 58.62 11.47 -62.33
N PRO A 161 57.61 11.14 -63.15
CA PRO A 161 57.83 10.80 -64.56
C PRO A 161 58.60 11.90 -65.30
N ASN A 162 59.45 11.47 -66.24
CA ASN A 162 60.35 12.30 -67.05
C ASN A 162 61.47 13.06 -66.29
N ARG A 163 61.58 12.97 -64.96
CA ARG A 163 62.71 13.50 -64.17
C ARG A 163 63.44 12.38 -63.42
N THR A 164 64.66 12.04 -63.86
CA THR A 164 65.51 11.06 -63.14
C THR A 164 66.23 11.72 -61.97
N VAL A 165 66.61 10.92 -60.96
CA VAL A 165 67.29 11.42 -59.76
C VAL A 165 68.63 12.07 -60.10
N GLU A 166 69.38 11.55 -61.06
CA GLU A 166 70.71 12.05 -61.46
C GLU A 166 70.61 13.47 -62.03
N LYS A 167 69.60 13.73 -62.88
CA LYS A 167 69.33 15.07 -63.42
C LYS A 167 69.00 16.06 -62.31
N GLN A 168 68.19 15.65 -61.33
CA GLN A 168 67.86 16.49 -60.18
C GLN A 168 69.09 16.75 -59.30
N VAL A 169 69.91 15.73 -59.03
CA VAL A 169 71.17 15.85 -58.28
C VAL A 169 72.12 16.83 -58.96
N GLU A 170 72.28 16.73 -60.28
CA GLU A 170 73.09 17.66 -61.07
C GLU A 170 72.56 19.09 -60.99
N PHE A 171 71.25 19.29 -61.22
CA PHE A 171 70.63 20.61 -61.24
C PHE A 171 70.69 21.29 -59.86
N VAL A 172 70.37 20.56 -58.78
CA VAL A 172 70.45 21.05 -57.39
C VAL A 172 71.90 21.34 -56.98
N THR A 173 72.85 20.50 -57.39
CA THR A 173 74.30 20.77 -57.20
C THR A 173 74.73 22.10 -57.83
N HIS A 174 74.23 22.42 -59.03
CA HIS A 174 74.54 23.70 -59.69
C HIS A 174 73.94 24.90 -58.95
N ILE A 175 72.70 24.80 -58.45
CA ILE A 175 72.05 25.84 -57.64
C ILE A 175 72.86 26.10 -56.36
N ILE A 176 73.16 25.03 -55.60
CA ILE A 176 73.93 25.11 -54.34
C ILE A 176 75.28 25.81 -54.57
N ASN A 177 76.02 25.41 -55.60
CA ASN A 177 77.30 26.02 -55.93
C ASN A 177 77.18 27.51 -56.30
N ASN A 178 76.10 27.93 -56.94
CA ASN A 178 75.86 29.35 -57.26
C ASN A 178 75.45 30.16 -56.02
N VAL A 179 74.68 29.58 -55.10
CA VAL A 179 74.34 30.19 -53.80
C VAL A 179 75.59 30.35 -52.92
N LEU A 180 76.44 29.32 -52.81
CA LEU A 180 77.65 29.38 -51.99
C LEU A 180 78.68 30.39 -52.51
N LYS A 181 78.78 30.60 -53.84
CA LYS A 181 79.58 31.69 -54.43
C LYS A 181 79.15 33.08 -53.93
N ASN A 182 77.86 33.27 -53.67
CA ASN A 182 77.30 34.51 -53.12
C ASN A 182 77.48 34.64 -51.59
N LYS A 183 78.14 33.68 -50.94
CA LYS A 183 78.43 33.64 -49.49
C LYS A 183 77.17 33.70 -48.61
N LYS A 184 76.06 33.15 -49.09
CA LYS A 184 74.77 33.08 -48.38
C LYS A 184 74.54 31.67 -47.83
N PRO A 185 74.01 31.52 -46.60
CA PRO A 185 73.65 30.20 -46.07
C PRO A 185 72.61 29.49 -46.92
N VAL A 186 72.69 28.16 -46.97
CA VAL A 186 71.72 27.30 -47.65
C VAL A 186 71.37 26.07 -46.81
N VAL A 187 70.08 25.78 -46.71
CA VAL A 187 69.55 24.51 -46.18
C VAL A 187 69.06 23.67 -47.35
N LEU A 188 69.42 22.40 -47.41
CA LEU A 188 68.81 21.44 -48.33
C LEU A 188 67.53 20.93 -47.68
N VAL A 189 66.40 21.02 -48.38
CA VAL A 189 65.11 20.54 -47.88
C VAL A 189 64.62 19.42 -48.79
N THR A 190 64.48 18.20 -48.25
CA THR A 190 63.76 17.18 -49.01
C THR A 190 62.26 17.44 -48.89
N THR A 191 61.56 17.37 -50.02
CA THR A 191 60.11 17.63 -50.11
C THR A 191 59.38 16.37 -50.56
N LYS A 192 58.09 16.26 -50.20
CA LYS A 192 57.22 15.11 -50.45
C LYS A 192 57.70 13.83 -49.76
N ASN A 193 58.15 13.94 -48.50
CA ASN A 193 58.57 12.76 -47.75
C ASN A 193 57.41 11.80 -47.40
N ASP A 194 56.16 12.24 -47.60
CA ASP A 194 54.93 11.44 -47.60
C ASP A 194 54.84 10.40 -48.73
N ASP A 195 55.57 10.61 -49.85
CA ASP A 195 55.65 9.70 -51.00
C ASP A 195 57.13 9.47 -51.39
N ALA A 196 58.00 9.33 -50.37
CA ALA A 196 59.45 9.24 -50.59
C ALA A 196 59.91 7.92 -51.21
N SER A 197 60.94 8.01 -52.05
CA SER A 197 61.82 6.89 -52.38
C SER A 197 63.11 6.95 -51.55
N ASP A 198 63.41 5.88 -50.81
CA ASP A 198 64.72 5.65 -50.15
C ASP A 198 65.92 5.95 -51.06
N SER A 199 65.80 5.64 -52.36
CA SER A 199 66.87 5.87 -53.32
C SER A 199 67.13 7.36 -53.57
N TYR A 200 66.09 8.20 -53.56
CA TYR A 200 66.19 9.65 -53.73
C TYR A 200 66.66 10.33 -52.44
N ILE A 201 66.20 9.86 -51.26
CA ILE A 201 66.71 10.34 -49.97
C ILE A 201 68.23 10.14 -49.89
N ARG A 202 68.72 8.94 -50.21
CA ARG A 202 70.16 8.62 -50.20
C ARG A 202 70.98 9.49 -51.15
N GLU A 203 70.42 9.92 -52.29
CA GLU A 203 71.11 10.87 -53.17
C GLU A 203 71.12 12.30 -52.60
N ALA A 204 70.07 12.74 -51.91
CA ALA A 204 70.06 14.02 -51.19
C ALA A 204 71.08 14.03 -50.02
N GLU A 205 71.18 12.94 -49.26
CA GLU A 205 72.22 12.73 -48.24
C GLU A 205 73.62 12.79 -48.85
N LYS A 206 73.86 12.12 -49.99
CA LYS A 206 75.14 12.16 -50.72
C LYS A 206 75.52 13.56 -51.17
N ILE A 207 74.56 14.43 -51.53
CA ILE A 207 74.84 15.85 -51.79
C ILE A 207 75.39 16.50 -50.51
N CYS A 208 74.69 16.40 -49.38
CA CYS A 208 75.15 17.01 -48.12
C CYS A 208 76.50 16.45 -47.63
N ALA A 209 76.77 15.17 -47.87
CA ALA A 209 77.99 14.49 -47.46
C ALA A 209 79.24 14.83 -48.31
N ARG A 210 79.10 15.60 -49.40
CA ARG A 210 80.26 15.97 -50.24
C ARG A 210 81.29 16.78 -49.47
N LYS A 211 82.57 16.48 -49.69
CA LYS A 211 83.70 17.13 -49.01
C LYS A 211 83.71 18.67 -49.17
N GLU A 212 83.23 19.16 -50.31
CA GLU A 212 83.08 20.58 -50.64
C GLU A 212 82.05 21.33 -49.79
N TYR A 213 81.05 20.64 -49.21
CA TYR A 213 79.96 21.23 -48.43
C TYR A 213 80.02 20.95 -46.93
N LYS A 214 81.05 20.22 -46.46
CA LYS A 214 81.15 19.73 -45.08
C LYS A 214 80.98 20.87 -44.05
N GLY A 215 79.89 20.81 -43.28
CA GLY A 215 79.55 21.79 -42.23
C GLY A 215 78.90 23.09 -42.73
N GLN A 216 78.72 23.26 -44.04
CA GLN A 216 78.10 24.44 -44.66
C GLN A 216 76.62 24.24 -44.99
N ILE A 217 76.22 22.99 -45.29
CA ILE A 217 74.84 22.62 -45.64
C ILE A 217 74.33 21.60 -44.63
N VAL A 218 73.05 21.71 -44.29
CA VAL A 218 72.29 20.75 -43.49
C VAL A 218 71.04 20.32 -44.25
N MET A 219 70.55 19.11 -44.00
CA MET A 219 69.35 18.55 -44.63
C MET A 219 68.17 18.56 -43.65
N VAL A 220 66.99 18.98 -44.08
CA VAL A 220 65.73 18.87 -43.32
C VAL A 220 64.68 18.17 -44.16
N GLU A 221 64.01 17.16 -43.59
CA GLU A 221 63.03 16.33 -44.29
C GLU A 221 61.61 16.83 -44.05
N THR A 222 60.87 17.20 -45.10
CA THR A 222 59.57 17.88 -44.99
C THR A 222 58.45 17.25 -45.83
N SER A 223 57.21 17.45 -45.37
CA SER A 223 55.99 17.25 -46.16
C SER A 223 55.06 18.45 -45.98
N ALA A 224 54.69 19.11 -47.08
CA ALA A 224 53.77 20.25 -47.05
C ALA A 224 52.29 19.81 -46.92
N HIS A 225 51.95 18.63 -47.44
CA HIS A 225 50.62 18.04 -47.32
C HIS A 225 50.34 17.65 -45.86
N GLU A 226 51.24 16.89 -45.23
CA GLU A 226 51.12 16.46 -43.83
C GLU A 226 51.52 17.54 -42.80
N SER A 227 52.08 18.67 -43.26
CA SER A 227 52.60 19.76 -42.42
C SER A 227 53.72 19.33 -41.47
N ILE A 228 54.67 18.55 -41.97
CA ILE A 228 55.79 17.97 -41.21
C ILE A 228 57.08 18.78 -41.46
N ASN A 229 57.75 19.18 -40.37
CA ASN A 229 59.05 19.88 -40.32
C ASN A 229 59.17 21.19 -41.11
N ILE A 230 58.05 21.73 -41.61
CA ILE A 230 58.01 22.95 -42.44
C ILE A 230 58.70 24.12 -41.74
N ASP A 231 58.33 24.41 -40.50
CA ASP A 231 58.90 25.53 -39.76
C ASP A 231 60.38 25.30 -39.38
N GLN A 232 60.76 24.04 -39.10
CA GLN A 232 62.13 23.66 -38.76
C GLN A 232 63.11 24.00 -39.90
N ALA A 233 62.72 23.80 -41.16
CA ALA A 233 63.55 24.13 -42.33
C ALA A 233 63.94 25.62 -42.39
N PHE A 234 63.00 26.52 -42.09
CA PHE A 234 63.23 27.97 -42.12
C PHE A 234 63.91 28.46 -40.83
N ILE A 235 63.57 27.90 -39.66
CA ILE A 235 64.20 28.24 -38.37
C ILE A 235 65.70 27.87 -38.38
N VAL A 236 66.05 26.69 -38.89
CA VAL A 236 67.46 26.28 -39.02
C VAL A 236 68.22 27.20 -39.98
N LEU A 237 67.59 27.65 -41.07
CA LEU A 237 68.19 28.64 -41.97
C LEU A 237 68.42 29.99 -41.27
N ALA A 238 67.45 30.49 -40.49
CA ALA A 238 67.60 31.73 -39.73
C ALA A 238 68.74 31.65 -38.70
N GLN A 239 68.84 30.53 -37.97
CA GLN A 239 69.97 30.26 -37.06
C GLN A 239 71.32 30.23 -37.80
N MET A 240 71.36 29.80 -39.07
CA MET A 240 72.57 29.84 -39.91
C MET A 240 72.90 31.25 -40.41
N VAL A 241 71.91 32.08 -40.75
CA VAL A 241 72.07 33.51 -41.10
C VAL A 241 72.63 34.29 -39.90
N ASP A 242 72.04 34.10 -38.72
CA ASP A 242 72.44 34.75 -37.47
C ASP A 242 73.75 34.23 -36.88
N LYS A 243 74.27 33.09 -37.37
CA LYS A 243 75.40 32.35 -36.79
C LYS A 243 75.17 32.04 -35.30
N ALA A 244 73.98 31.52 -34.98
CA ALA A 244 73.60 31.14 -33.64
C ALA A 244 74.60 30.16 -33.01
N LYS A 245 74.89 30.34 -31.70
CA LYS A 245 75.88 29.53 -30.96
C LYS A 245 75.46 28.06 -30.85
N GLN A 246 74.15 27.84 -30.74
CA GLN A 246 73.48 26.55 -30.77
C GLN A 246 72.48 26.58 -31.94
N ARG A 247 72.18 25.42 -32.51
CA ARG A 247 71.18 25.24 -33.57
C ARG A 247 70.16 24.23 -33.08
N SER A 248 68.91 24.37 -33.52
CA SER A 248 67.86 23.39 -33.24
C SER A 248 68.28 22.00 -33.73
N LYS A 249 67.98 20.96 -32.94
CA LYS A 249 68.17 19.57 -33.34
C LYS A 249 67.20 19.28 -34.49
N ILE A 250 67.72 18.88 -35.64
CA ILE A 250 66.89 18.43 -36.77
C ILE A 250 66.24 17.10 -36.38
N VAL A 251 64.94 17.00 -36.60
CA VAL A 251 64.13 15.81 -36.26
C VAL A 251 63.89 15.00 -37.53
N SER A 252 64.05 13.68 -37.46
CA SER A 252 63.82 12.82 -38.63
C SER A 252 62.35 12.87 -39.07
N TYR A 253 62.09 12.64 -40.36
CA TYR A 253 60.72 12.61 -40.87
C TYR A 253 59.83 11.63 -40.10
N ALA A 254 60.33 10.43 -39.79
CA ALA A 254 59.58 9.41 -39.06
C ALA A 254 59.20 9.83 -37.62
N GLU A 255 60.12 10.47 -36.88
CA GLU A 255 59.83 10.99 -35.54
C GLU A 255 58.82 12.15 -35.60
N ALA A 256 58.98 13.07 -36.56
CA ALA A 256 58.09 14.22 -36.72
C ALA A 256 56.69 13.81 -37.24
N ALA A 257 56.60 12.83 -38.13
CA ALA A 257 55.35 12.22 -38.59
C ALA A 257 54.59 11.59 -37.42
N LYS A 258 55.28 10.84 -36.55
CA LYS A 258 54.65 10.28 -35.34
C LYS A 258 54.10 11.39 -34.42
N GLN A 259 54.90 12.41 -34.11
CA GLN A 259 54.45 13.54 -33.29
C GLN A 259 53.23 14.26 -33.91
N ARG A 260 53.20 14.38 -35.24
CA ARG A 260 52.06 14.94 -35.98
C ARG A 260 50.81 14.08 -35.83
N THR A 261 50.92 12.75 -35.97
CA THR A 261 49.80 11.82 -35.77
C THR A 261 49.29 11.84 -34.33
N ASP A 262 50.18 11.83 -33.34
CA ASP A 262 49.82 11.88 -31.92
C ASP A 262 49.05 13.18 -31.58
N LEU A 263 49.47 14.33 -32.13
CA LEU A 263 48.77 15.62 -32.00
C LEU A 263 47.37 15.60 -32.64
N LEU A 264 47.24 15.06 -33.85
CA LEU A 264 45.97 14.98 -34.58
C LEU A 264 44.96 14.07 -33.84
N ASN A 265 45.43 12.94 -33.30
CA ASN A 265 44.62 12.03 -32.50
C ASN A 265 44.14 12.69 -31.21
N ALA A 266 45.04 13.31 -30.43
CA ALA A 266 44.69 13.99 -29.19
C ALA A 266 43.68 15.14 -29.41
N SER A 267 43.90 15.97 -30.44
CA SER A 267 42.97 17.04 -30.83
C SER A 267 41.57 16.51 -31.19
N SER A 268 41.52 15.39 -31.94
CA SER A 268 40.26 14.72 -32.29
C SER A 268 39.51 14.18 -31.07
N GLU A 269 40.22 13.61 -30.09
CA GLU A 269 39.63 13.13 -28.84
C GLU A 269 39.08 14.29 -28.00
N TYR A 270 39.89 15.35 -27.80
CA TYR A 270 39.46 16.52 -27.04
C TYR A 270 38.22 17.18 -27.63
N VAL A 271 38.14 17.35 -28.96
CA VAL A 271 36.93 17.89 -29.60
C VAL A 271 35.75 16.93 -29.55
N THR A 272 35.97 15.62 -29.71
CA THR A 272 34.89 14.63 -29.53
C THR A 272 34.28 14.71 -28.12
N ARG A 273 35.13 14.85 -27.09
CA ARG A 273 34.69 15.03 -25.71
C ARG A 273 33.99 16.37 -25.48
N LEU A 274 34.55 17.46 -26.02
CA LEU A 274 33.98 18.81 -25.92
C LEU A 274 32.58 18.86 -26.54
N ILE A 275 32.42 18.36 -27.77
CA ILE A 275 31.12 18.33 -28.45
C ILE A 275 30.10 17.53 -27.64
N ARG A 276 30.45 16.33 -27.15
CA ARG A 276 29.55 15.51 -26.30
C ARG A 276 29.11 16.22 -25.02
N THR A 277 29.95 17.07 -24.45
CA THR A 277 29.65 17.80 -23.20
C THR A 277 28.86 19.08 -23.46
N GLN A 278 29.16 19.79 -24.55
CA GLN A 278 28.56 21.10 -24.84
C GLN A 278 27.31 21.02 -25.72
N ILE A 279 27.14 19.96 -26.50
CA ILE A 279 26.01 19.74 -27.40
C ILE A 279 25.33 18.43 -27.00
N THR A 280 24.27 18.56 -26.21
CA THR A 280 23.46 17.43 -25.70
C THR A 280 22.11 17.29 -26.40
N ASP A 281 21.64 18.36 -27.03
CA ASP A 281 20.38 18.42 -27.77
C ASP A 281 20.56 17.99 -29.24
N HIS A 282 19.75 17.02 -29.68
CA HIS A 282 19.74 16.49 -31.05
C HIS A 282 19.13 17.44 -32.09
N ARG A 283 18.40 18.48 -31.65
CA ARG A 283 17.84 19.55 -32.50
C ARG A 283 18.83 20.70 -32.75
N SER A 284 20.01 20.66 -32.14
CA SER A 284 21.03 21.71 -32.25
C SER A 284 21.57 21.91 -33.67
N ILE A 285 21.56 23.15 -34.15
CA ILE A 285 22.03 23.55 -35.48
C ILE A 285 23.49 24.02 -35.50
N TRP A 286 24.16 23.91 -36.66
CA TRP A 286 25.58 24.26 -36.81
C TRP A 286 25.90 25.72 -36.45
N THR A 287 25.07 26.68 -36.85
CA THR A 287 25.38 28.12 -36.74
C THR A 287 25.40 28.63 -35.29
N SER A 288 24.54 28.10 -34.42
CA SER A 288 24.57 28.38 -32.97
C SER A 288 25.64 27.56 -32.27
N SER A 289 25.74 26.26 -32.59
CA SER A 289 26.67 25.33 -31.97
C SER A 289 28.14 25.69 -32.23
N SER A 290 28.48 26.06 -33.46
CA SER A 290 29.85 26.47 -33.82
C SER A 290 30.26 27.76 -33.11
N LYS A 291 29.34 28.73 -32.94
CA LYS A 291 29.59 29.92 -32.10
C LYS A 291 29.81 29.58 -30.63
N LYS A 292 29.06 28.61 -30.08
CA LYS A 292 29.26 28.12 -28.70
C LYS A 292 30.63 27.46 -28.54
N LEU A 293 30.99 26.58 -29.47
CA LEU A 293 32.26 25.85 -29.48
C LEU A 293 33.48 26.77 -29.73
N ALA A 294 33.33 27.86 -30.49
CA ALA A 294 34.38 28.86 -30.75
C ALA A 294 34.98 29.51 -29.49
N ASN A 295 34.29 29.49 -28.36
CA ASN A 295 34.82 29.97 -27.08
C ASN A 295 35.86 29.03 -26.44
N HIS A 296 36.01 27.80 -26.94
CA HIS A 296 36.90 26.78 -26.40
C HIS A 296 38.18 26.66 -27.24
N LYS A 297 39.34 26.55 -26.57
CA LYS A 297 40.64 26.47 -27.25
C LYS A 297 40.73 25.22 -28.11
N GLU A 298 40.28 24.09 -27.58
CA GLU A 298 40.35 22.76 -28.20
C GLU A 298 39.64 22.72 -29.55
N TRP A 299 38.53 23.45 -29.68
CA TRP A 299 37.79 23.60 -30.94
C TRP A 299 38.58 24.42 -31.97
N ASN A 300 39.15 25.54 -31.56
CA ASN A 300 39.97 26.38 -32.44
C ASN A 300 41.24 25.65 -32.90
N ASP A 301 41.95 24.99 -31.97
CA ASP A 301 43.12 24.15 -32.25
C ASP A 301 42.78 23.06 -33.29
N PHE A 302 41.64 22.37 -33.14
CA PHE A 302 41.17 21.36 -34.09
C PHE A 302 40.83 21.94 -35.47
N LEU A 303 40.17 23.10 -35.53
CA LEU A 303 39.85 23.77 -36.80
C LEU A 303 41.12 24.20 -37.53
N GLU A 304 42.16 24.68 -36.84
CA GLU A 304 43.44 25.02 -37.48
C GLU A 304 44.17 23.78 -38.03
N LEU A 305 44.04 22.63 -37.36
CA LEU A 305 44.63 21.35 -37.77
C LEU A 305 43.87 20.64 -38.91
N PHE A 306 42.54 20.62 -38.86
CA PHE A 306 41.69 19.79 -39.73
C PHE A 306 40.75 20.55 -40.67
N GLY A 307 40.56 21.86 -40.46
CA GLY A 307 39.71 22.71 -41.28
C GLY A 307 38.21 22.71 -40.92
N GLN A 308 37.49 23.72 -41.40
CA GLN A 308 36.05 23.92 -41.14
C GLN A 308 35.17 22.75 -41.63
N GLU A 309 35.51 22.16 -42.77
CA GLU A 309 34.86 20.95 -43.32
C GLU A 309 34.89 19.76 -42.34
N ALA A 310 36.03 19.56 -41.64
CA ALA A 310 36.14 18.53 -40.62
C ALA A 310 35.31 18.86 -39.38
N GLY A 311 35.30 20.13 -38.94
CA GLY A 311 34.45 20.63 -37.87
C GLY A 311 32.95 20.40 -38.12
N GLN A 312 32.47 20.73 -39.32
CA GLN A 312 31.08 20.46 -39.73
C GLN A 312 30.77 18.96 -39.73
N ARG A 313 31.68 18.14 -40.27
CA ARG A 313 31.50 16.69 -40.39
C ARG A 313 31.47 15.97 -39.04
N ILE A 314 32.33 16.35 -38.08
CA ILE A 314 32.30 15.77 -36.73
C ILE A 314 31.05 16.22 -35.96
N PHE A 315 30.63 17.48 -36.11
CA PHE A 315 29.38 17.98 -35.55
C PHE A 315 28.15 17.24 -36.10
N ARG A 316 28.00 17.14 -37.44
CA ARG A 316 26.87 16.42 -38.08
C ARG A 316 26.82 14.95 -37.65
N ARG A 317 27.98 14.29 -37.51
CA ARG A 317 28.07 12.91 -37.01
C ARG A 317 27.58 12.81 -35.56
N HIS A 318 27.93 13.76 -34.70
CA HIS A 318 27.47 13.79 -33.31
C HIS A 318 25.97 14.05 -33.21
N ILE A 319 25.43 15.02 -33.94
CA ILE A 319 23.98 15.30 -33.99
C ILE A 319 23.19 14.09 -34.49
N LYS A 320 23.65 13.43 -35.56
CA LYS A 320 23.03 12.19 -36.04
C LYS A 320 22.99 11.13 -34.94
N LYS A 321 24.12 10.90 -34.24
CA LYS A 321 24.17 9.95 -33.14
C LYS A 321 23.22 10.34 -31.99
N LEU A 322 23.15 11.61 -31.59
CA LEU A 322 22.23 12.04 -30.53
C LEU A 322 20.77 11.75 -30.89
N ARG A 323 20.39 11.90 -32.16
CA ARG A 323 19.04 11.56 -32.64
C ARG A 323 18.78 10.06 -32.59
N GLU A 324 19.72 9.24 -33.06
CA GLU A 324 19.65 7.77 -32.98
C GLU A 324 19.55 7.30 -31.51
N ASP A 325 20.38 7.84 -30.61
CA ASP A 325 20.36 7.53 -29.17
C ASP A 325 19.05 8.00 -28.49
N TYR A 326 18.43 9.09 -28.96
CA TYR A 326 17.14 9.59 -28.45
C TYR A 326 15.95 8.75 -28.94
N GLN A 327 15.90 8.47 -30.24
CA GLN A 327 14.86 7.62 -30.86
C GLN A 327 14.85 6.21 -30.25
N ALA A 328 16.03 5.61 -30.03
CA ALA A 328 16.14 4.30 -29.37
C ALA A 328 15.58 4.30 -27.94
N LYS A 329 15.83 5.37 -27.17
CA LYS A 329 15.26 5.52 -25.81
C LYS A 329 13.75 5.71 -25.83
N LYS A 330 13.22 6.53 -26.75
CA LYS A 330 11.78 6.77 -26.87
C LYS A 330 11.08 5.48 -27.33
N LEU A 331 11.66 4.73 -28.28
CA LEU A 331 11.18 3.39 -28.67
C LEU A 331 11.11 2.43 -27.48
N GLN A 332 12.18 2.32 -26.68
CA GLN A 332 12.16 1.47 -25.48
C GLN A 332 11.06 1.91 -24.50
N SER A 333 10.91 3.21 -24.25
CA SER A 333 9.82 3.73 -23.40
C SER A 333 8.44 3.36 -23.94
N TYR A 334 8.24 3.33 -25.26
CA TYR A 334 6.99 2.86 -25.86
C TYR A 334 6.82 1.33 -25.75
N MET A 335 7.89 0.54 -25.77
CA MET A 335 7.84 -0.91 -25.50
C MET A 335 7.46 -1.21 -24.06
N ASP A 336 8.01 -0.46 -23.10
CA ASP A 336 7.70 -0.57 -21.68
C ASP A 336 6.22 -0.20 -21.41
N SER A 337 5.74 0.90 -22.01
CA SER A 337 4.32 1.26 -21.99
C SER A 337 3.45 0.20 -22.67
N PHE A 338 3.87 -0.36 -23.81
CA PHE A 338 3.11 -1.40 -24.51
C PHE A 338 2.97 -2.66 -23.65
N ALA A 339 4.02 -3.07 -22.94
CA ALA A 339 3.94 -4.19 -21.99
C ALA A 339 2.90 -3.94 -20.87
N CYS A 340 2.77 -2.70 -20.38
CA CYS A 340 1.73 -2.34 -19.42
C CYS A 340 0.32 -2.37 -20.07
N VAL A 341 0.17 -1.82 -21.28
CA VAL A 341 -1.09 -1.87 -22.04
C VAL A 341 -1.54 -3.31 -22.32
N LEU A 342 -0.60 -4.23 -22.55
CA LEU A 342 -0.90 -5.66 -22.69
C LEU A 342 -1.41 -6.30 -21.39
N GLN A 343 -0.97 -5.84 -20.22
CA GLN A 343 -1.49 -6.31 -18.93
C GLN A 343 -2.91 -5.80 -18.66
N GLU A 344 -3.24 -4.57 -19.08
CA GLU A 344 -4.59 -4.01 -18.93
C GLU A 344 -5.59 -4.61 -19.94
N ILE A 345 -5.23 -4.69 -21.23
CA ILE A 345 -6.12 -5.21 -22.30
C ILE A 345 -6.21 -6.74 -22.29
N LEU A 346 -5.11 -7.44 -21.98
CA LEU A 346 -5.02 -8.91 -22.00
C LEU A 346 -4.47 -9.44 -20.65
N PRO A 347 -5.21 -9.29 -19.54
CA PRO A 347 -4.73 -9.65 -18.20
C PRO A 347 -4.60 -11.16 -17.96
N ASP A 348 -5.43 -11.98 -18.63
CA ASP A 348 -5.41 -13.44 -18.46
C ASP A 348 -5.76 -14.20 -19.77
N MET A 349 -5.63 -15.53 -19.73
CA MET A 349 -5.98 -16.39 -20.88
C MET A 349 -7.48 -16.45 -21.19
N ASN A 350 -8.36 -15.95 -20.30
CA ASN A 350 -9.81 -15.96 -20.52
C ASN A 350 -10.27 -14.73 -21.30
N SER A 351 -9.59 -13.60 -21.10
CA SER A 351 -9.73 -12.32 -21.83
C SER A 351 -9.46 -12.46 -23.33
N ILE A 352 -8.81 -13.56 -23.72
CA ILE A 352 -8.43 -13.93 -25.08
C ILE A 352 -9.60 -14.63 -25.84
N ASN A 353 -10.75 -14.90 -25.21
CA ASN A 353 -11.85 -15.64 -25.82
C ASN A 353 -12.64 -14.85 -26.89
N MET A 354 -12.12 -14.83 -28.12
CA MET A 354 -12.88 -15.13 -29.34
C MET A 354 -11.92 -15.45 -30.51
N GLU A 355 -12.17 -16.56 -31.21
CA GLU A 355 -11.63 -16.88 -32.57
C GLU A 355 -10.10 -17.08 -32.77
N LEU A 356 -9.33 -17.31 -31.71
CA LEU A 356 -7.85 -17.30 -31.79
C LEU A 356 -7.17 -18.69 -31.78
N GLU A 357 -7.42 -19.48 -32.83
CA GLU A 357 -6.47 -20.54 -33.27
C GLU A 357 -5.25 -19.95 -34.05
N THR A 358 -5.21 -18.62 -34.23
CA THR A 358 -4.46 -17.91 -35.30
C THR A 358 -3.40 -16.91 -34.82
N PHE A 359 -2.91 -17.02 -33.57
CA PHE A 359 -1.85 -16.17 -33.00
C PHE A 359 -0.44 -16.31 -33.64
N SER A 360 -0.33 -16.86 -34.84
CA SER A 360 0.92 -16.89 -35.62
C SER A 360 1.16 -15.65 -36.49
N ASP A 361 0.12 -14.87 -36.79
CA ASP A 361 0.21 -13.69 -37.66
C ASP A 361 0.10 -12.37 -36.85
N TRP A 362 1.23 -11.66 -36.77
CA TRP A 362 1.33 -10.35 -36.12
C TRP A 362 0.36 -9.31 -36.71
N GLN A 363 0.03 -9.39 -38.00
CA GLN A 363 -0.85 -8.40 -38.63
C GLN A 363 -2.31 -8.52 -38.14
N LEU A 364 -2.77 -9.74 -37.79
CA LEU A 364 -4.09 -9.95 -37.19
C LEU A 364 -4.13 -9.39 -35.75
N ILE A 365 -3.06 -9.60 -34.98
CA ILE A 365 -2.91 -9.08 -33.61
C ILE A 365 -2.92 -7.55 -33.61
N ARG A 366 -2.25 -6.90 -34.57
CA ARG A 366 -2.32 -5.45 -34.75
C ARG A 366 -3.72 -4.97 -35.11
N ASN A 367 -4.41 -5.67 -36.02
CA ASN A 367 -5.79 -5.33 -36.37
C ASN A 367 -6.74 -5.45 -35.16
N TYR A 368 -6.49 -6.39 -34.23
CA TYR A 368 -7.22 -6.45 -32.96
C TYR A 368 -7.00 -5.17 -32.13
N PHE A 369 -5.75 -4.74 -31.91
CA PHE A 369 -5.46 -3.51 -31.17
C PHE A 369 -6.03 -2.24 -31.84
N ARG A 370 -5.97 -2.13 -33.18
CA ARG A 370 -6.58 -1.03 -33.95
C ARG A 370 -8.09 -0.90 -33.70
N ASN A 371 -8.78 -2.03 -33.56
CA ASN A 371 -10.23 -2.08 -33.37
C ASN A 371 -10.64 -2.22 -31.89
N HIS A 372 -9.70 -2.13 -30.95
CA HIS A 372 -10.01 -2.23 -29.53
C HIS A 372 -10.82 -1.03 -29.05
N VAL A 373 -11.78 -1.24 -28.14
CA VAL A 373 -12.69 -0.19 -27.67
C VAL A 373 -11.95 0.95 -26.94
N GLU A 374 -10.80 0.64 -26.34
CA GLU A 374 -9.92 1.60 -25.65
C GLU A 374 -8.76 2.10 -26.55
N TYR A 375 -8.85 1.97 -27.87
CA TYR A 375 -7.78 2.37 -28.80
C TYR A 375 -7.27 3.79 -28.53
N GLU A 376 -8.17 4.77 -28.44
CA GLU A 376 -7.83 6.19 -28.21
C GLU A 376 -7.22 6.48 -26.84
N GLN A 377 -7.34 5.58 -25.86
CA GLN A 377 -6.75 5.73 -24.52
C GLN A 377 -5.25 5.39 -24.53
N TYR A 378 -4.85 4.41 -25.34
CA TYR A 378 -3.49 3.85 -25.32
C TYR A 378 -2.68 4.16 -26.58
N PHE A 379 -3.33 4.38 -27.71
CA PHE A 379 -2.71 4.54 -29.02
C PHE A 379 -3.19 5.81 -29.73
N PHE A 380 -2.44 6.23 -30.75
CA PHE A 380 -2.88 7.24 -31.72
C PHE A 380 -2.26 6.95 -33.10
N ASP A 381 -2.84 7.52 -34.17
CA ASP A 381 -2.31 7.39 -35.52
C ASP A 381 -1.22 8.45 -35.80
N ALA A 382 0.01 8.01 -36.06
CA ALA A 382 1.12 8.90 -36.40
C ALA A 382 0.91 9.57 -37.78
N VAL A 383 0.34 8.84 -38.74
CA VAL A 383 0.18 9.31 -40.13
C VAL A 383 -0.80 10.47 -40.19
N GLU A 384 -1.87 10.42 -39.38
CA GLU A 384 -2.83 11.53 -39.23
C GLU A 384 -2.18 12.80 -38.63
N ARG A 385 -1.10 12.64 -37.86
CA ARG A 385 -0.28 13.75 -37.33
C ARG A 385 0.86 14.20 -38.26
N GLY A 386 0.95 13.63 -39.46
CA GLY A 386 1.81 14.13 -40.53
C GLY A 386 3.19 13.48 -40.66
N GLY A 387 3.40 12.28 -40.09
CA GLY A 387 4.65 11.54 -40.27
C GLY A 387 4.65 10.14 -39.64
N SER A 388 5.78 9.46 -39.70
CA SER A 388 6.06 8.26 -38.88
C SER A 388 6.41 8.64 -37.43
N TRP A 389 6.33 7.70 -36.49
CA TRP A 389 6.73 7.91 -35.09
C TRP A 389 8.15 8.47 -34.95
N ALA A 390 9.06 8.05 -35.83
CA ALA A 390 10.45 8.50 -35.84
C ALA A 390 10.58 9.97 -36.25
N GLU A 391 9.77 10.43 -37.20
CA GLU A 391 9.72 11.84 -37.62
C GLU A 391 9.00 12.71 -36.58
N LEU A 392 7.91 12.20 -36.00
CA LEU A 392 7.18 12.87 -34.92
C LEU A 392 8.04 13.01 -33.64
N SER A 393 8.96 12.08 -33.38
CA SER A 393 9.86 12.17 -32.21
C SER A 393 10.78 13.41 -32.21
N ASP A 394 11.11 13.95 -33.40
CA ASP A 394 11.89 15.17 -33.53
C ASP A 394 11.06 16.45 -33.22
N MET A 395 9.73 16.37 -33.14
CA MET A 395 8.82 17.50 -32.87
C MET A 395 8.69 17.79 -31.36
N SER A 396 8.61 19.08 -30.99
CA SER A 396 8.42 19.52 -29.59
C SER A 396 7.08 19.07 -29.01
N ASP A 397 6.03 19.12 -29.83
CA ASP A 397 4.64 19.01 -29.40
C ASP A 397 4.25 17.55 -29.04
N MET A 398 5.19 16.61 -29.21
CA MET A 398 5.07 15.19 -28.91
C MET A 398 5.78 14.81 -27.58
N GLU A 399 6.27 15.78 -26.82
CA GLU A 399 6.88 15.54 -25.50
C GLU A 399 5.84 15.19 -24.43
N ASP A 400 4.64 15.79 -24.51
CA ASP A 400 3.52 15.58 -23.57
C ASP A 400 2.53 14.46 -24.00
N GLU A 401 2.66 13.89 -25.21
CA GLU A 401 1.78 12.79 -25.66
C GLU A 401 2.22 11.45 -25.03
N SER A 402 1.40 10.94 -24.11
CA SER A 402 1.64 9.70 -23.37
C SER A 402 1.25 8.43 -24.10
N ARG A 403 0.44 8.54 -25.17
CA ARG A 403 -0.03 7.39 -25.96
C ARG A 403 1.03 6.87 -26.91
N ILE A 404 0.87 5.62 -27.33
CA ILE A 404 1.81 4.90 -28.18
C ILE A 404 1.45 5.18 -29.67
N PRO A 405 2.38 5.70 -30.48
CA PRO A 405 2.19 5.80 -31.93
C PRO A 405 1.92 4.41 -32.52
N PHE A 406 0.81 4.22 -33.24
CA PHE A 406 0.37 2.88 -33.63
C PHE A 406 1.27 2.18 -34.67
N ASP A 407 2.02 2.95 -35.45
CA ASP A 407 3.06 2.47 -36.38
C ASP A 407 4.31 1.92 -35.66
N ILE A 408 4.48 2.15 -34.35
CA ILE A 408 5.48 1.42 -33.56
C ILE A 408 5.18 -0.07 -33.51
N LEU A 409 3.92 -0.49 -33.67
CA LEU A 409 3.59 -1.91 -33.75
C LEU A 409 4.06 -2.56 -35.08
N ASP A 410 4.59 -1.82 -36.06
CA ASP A 410 5.32 -2.40 -37.19
C ASP A 410 6.73 -2.92 -36.79
N THR A 411 7.21 -2.63 -35.58
CA THR A 411 8.55 -3.02 -35.12
C THR A 411 8.62 -4.48 -34.63
N PRO A 412 9.73 -5.21 -34.88
CA PRO A 412 9.91 -6.58 -34.36
C PRO A 412 10.06 -6.63 -32.83
N GLU A 413 10.46 -5.52 -32.20
CA GLU A 413 10.47 -5.34 -30.76
C GLU A 413 9.06 -5.48 -30.18
N ALA A 414 8.04 -4.86 -30.79
CA ALA A 414 6.65 -4.93 -30.35
C ALA A 414 6.09 -6.37 -30.43
N GLU A 415 6.35 -7.08 -31.52
CA GLU A 415 5.97 -8.49 -31.67
C GLU A 415 6.65 -9.37 -30.60
N THR A 416 7.91 -9.05 -30.25
CA THR A 416 8.66 -9.77 -29.20
C THR A 416 8.08 -9.52 -27.81
N VAL A 417 7.73 -8.27 -27.49
CA VAL A 417 7.04 -7.92 -26.22
C VAL A 417 5.71 -8.66 -26.10
N PHE A 418 4.91 -8.69 -27.17
CA PHE A 418 3.66 -9.44 -27.21
C PHE A 418 3.86 -10.95 -26.97
N LYS A 419 4.81 -11.58 -27.68
CA LYS A 419 5.14 -13.01 -27.49
C LYS A 419 5.60 -13.32 -26.06
N ASN A 420 6.37 -12.43 -25.45
CA ASN A 420 6.81 -12.58 -24.06
C ASN A 420 5.63 -12.52 -23.07
N HIS A 421 4.69 -11.58 -23.26
CA HIS A 421 3.46 -11.51 -22.47
C HIS A 421 2.62 -12.77 -22.61
N MET A 422 2.36 -13.24 -23.83
CA MET A 422 1.62 -14.48 -24.08
C MET A 422 2.29 -15.71 -23.44
N ASN A 423 3.62 -15.81 -23.51
CA ASN A 423 4.36 -16.88 -22.85
C ASN A 423 4.23 -16.83 -21.32
N ALA A 424 4.22 -15.64 -20.72
CA ALA A 424 4.03 -15.46 -19.28
C ALA A 424 2.62 -15.88 -18.84
N LEU A 425 1.57 -15.45 -19.56
CA LEU A 425 0.18 -15.88 -19.28
C LEU A 425 0.01 -17.40 -19.39
N GLN A 426 0.60 -18.04 -20.40
CA GLN A 426 0.55 -19.50 -20.56
C GLN A 426 1.29 -20.25 -19.44
N GLN A 427 2.38 -19.69 -18.91
CA GLN A 427 3.10 -20.27 -17.77
C GLN A 427 2.28 -20.13 -16.48
N GLU A 428 1.67 -18.97 -16.23
CA GLU A 428 0.84 -18.77 -15.05
C GLU A 428 -0.44 -19.63 -15.08
N GLN A 429 -1.09 -19.78 -16.25
CA GLN A 429 -2.21 -20.69 -16.45
C GLN A 429 -1.86 -22.13 -16.03
N LYS A 430 -0.70 -22.64 -16.47
CA LYS A 430 -0.20 -23.97 -16.10
C LYS A 430 0.15 -24.06 -14.62
N ARG A 431 0.75 -23.01 -14.04
CA ARG A 431 1.05 -22.96 -12.60
C ARG A 431 -0.22 -23.07 -11.77
N LEU A 432 -1.26 -22.31 -12.11
CA LEU A 432 -2.58 -22.37 -11.46
C LEU A 432 -3.23 -23.75 -11.62
N GLU A 433 -3.05 -24.42 -12.75
CA GLU A 433 -3.51 -25.80 -12.95
C GLU A 433 -2.76 -26.79 -12.04
N TRP A 434 -1.43 -26.72 -11.96
CA TRP A 434 -0.65 -27.53 -11.02
C TRP A 434 -1.03 -27.27 -9.57
N LYS A 435 -1.32 -26.02 -9.16
CA LYS A 435 -1.83 -25.72 -7.81
C LYS A 435 -3.13 -26.46 -7.51
N LYS A 436 -4.08 -26.47 -8.46
CA LYS A 436 -5.36 -27.20 -8.33
C LYS A 436 -5.13 -28.73 -8.26
N GLN A 437 -4.26 -29.26 -9.13
CA GLN A 437 -3.92 -30.68 -9.15
C GLN A 437 -3.20 -31.11 -7.86
N PHE A 438 -2.35 -30.26 -7.27
CA PHE A 438 -1.69 -30.56 -6.00
C PHE A 438 -2.67 -30.51 -4.81
N LYS A 439 -3.57 -29.50 -4.72
CA LYS A 439 -4.63 -29.51 -3.70
C LYS A 439 -5.48 -30.79 -3.77
N LYS A 440 -5.91 -31.18 -4.97
CA LYS A 440 -6.66 -32.43 -5.18
C LYS A 440 -5.85 -33.68 -4.76
N LEU A 441 -4.55 -33.70 -5.03
CA LEU A 441 -3.68 -34.80 -4.59
C LEU A 441 -3.58 -34.88 -3.06
N LEU A 442 -3.59 -33.75 -2.34
CA LEU A 442 -3.65 -33.74 -0.87
C LEU A 442 -4.97 -34.35 -0.36
N GLU A 443 -6.11 -33.94 -0.93
CA GLU A 443 -7.45 -34.46 -0.60
C GLU A 443 -7.59 -35.97 -0.84
N GLU A 444 -6.98 -36.49 -1.93
CA GLU A 444 -6.95 -37.92 -2.23
C GLU A 444 -5.94 -38.70 -1.35
N THR A 445 -5.01 -38.03 -0.69
CA THR A 445 -3.94 -38.66 0.12
C THR A 445 -4.35 -38.76 1.59
N GLY A 446 -5.15 -39.77 1.94
CA GLY A 446 -5.64 -40.04 3.32
C GLY A 446 -4.57 -40.27 4.41
N TYR A 447 -3.28 -40.14 4.11
CA TYR A 447 -2.20 -40.06 5.10
C TYR A 447 -1.95 -38.65 5.61
N VAL A 448 -2.47 -37.62 4.94
CA VAL A 448 -2.48 -36.23 5.42
C VAL A 448 -3.57 -36.13 6.49
N THR A 449 -3.17 -35.79 7.71
CA THR A 449 -4.07 -35.68 8.88
C THR A 449 -3.79 -34.36 9.61
N PRO A 450 -4.74 -33.83 10.40
CA PRO A 450 -4.55 -32.59 11.16
C PRO A 450 -3.23 -32.57 11.95
N GLY A 451 -2.48 -31.48 11.84
CA GLY A 451 -1.22 -31.29 12.57
C GLY A 451 -0.04 -32.13 12.07
N LYS A 452 -0.11 -32.74 10.88
CA LYS A 452 1.09 -33.23 10.18
C LYS A 452 1.78 -32.11 9.42
N GLN A 453 3.11 -32.12 9.42
CA GLN A 453 3.92 -31.20 8.61
C GLN A 453 4.12 -31.76 7.19
N LEU A 454 4.26 -30.88 6.20
CA LEU A 454 4.56 -31.27 4.82
C LEU A 454 5.82 -32.13 4.73
N SER A 455 6.85 -31.82 5.54
CA SER A 455 8.10 -32.55 5.65
C SER A 455 7.93 -34.06 5.94
N GLU A 456 6.93 -34.43 6.74
CA GLU A 456 6.65 -35.81 7.15
C GLU A 456 5.97 -36.64 6.05
N VAL A 457 5.20 -35.98 5.19
CA VAL A 457 4.43 -36.62 4.10
C VAL A 457 5.01 -36.34 2.71
N ARG A 458 6.05 -35.51 2.59
CA ARG A 458 6.64 -35.04 1.31
C ARG A 458 6.94 -36.17 0.33
N VAL A 459 7.43 -37.31 0.84
CA VAL A 459 7.77 -38.51 0.06
C VAL A 459 6.57 -39.11 -0.70
N LEU A 460 5.33 -38.85 -0.27
CA LEU A 460 4.11 -39.29 -0.95
C LEU A 460 3.82 -38.50 -2.24
N PHE A 461 4.39 -37.30 -2.38
CA PHE A 461 4.15 -36.38 -3.49
C PHE A 461 5.34 -36.29 -4.46
N MET A 462 6.52 -36.75 -4.07
CA MET A 462 7.72 -36.75 -4.92
C MET A 462 7.49 -37.53 -6.22
N GLY A 463 7.97 -36.98 -7.34
CA GLY A 463 7.78 -37.53 -8.68
C GLY A 463 6.39 -37.28 -9.29
N ARG A 464 5.52 -36.48 -8.67
CA ARG A 464 4.27 -35.99 -9.28
C ARG A 464 4.52 -34.63 -9.92
N GLU A 465 4.16 -34.48 -11.20
CA GLU A 465 4.41 -33.24 -11.95
C GLU A 465 3.81 -32.00 -11.28
N CYS A 466 2.59 -32.09 -10.72
CA CYS A 466 1.95 -30.99 -10.00
C CYS A 466 2.64 -30.59 -8.68
N PHE A 467 3.54 -31.43 -8.14
CA PHE A 467 4.35 -31.12 -6.95
C PHE A 467 5.75 -30.64 -7.35
N GLU A 468 6.41 -31.33 -8.29
CA GLU A 468 7.77 -31.00 -8.74
C GLU A 468 7.84 -29.70 -9.58
N ALA A 469 6.74 -29.30 -10.24
CA ALA A 469 6.68 -28.09 -11.07
C ALA A 469 6.27 -26.81 -10.32
N LEU A 470 5.90 -26.93 -9.04
CA LEU A 470 5.59 -25.80 -8.17
C LEU A 470 6.81 -25.38 -7.34
N SER A 471 6.85 -24.12 -6.91
CA SER A 471 7.87 -23.67 -5.97
C SER A 471 7.64 -24.27 -4.57
N GLU A 472 8.71 -24.44 -3.79
CA GLU A 472 8.60 -24.95 -2.41
C GLU A 472 7.66 -24.08 -1.55
N HIS A 473 7.69 -22.75 -1.75
CA HIS A 473 6.73 -21.83 -1.14
C HIS A 473 5.28 -22.08 -1.60
N ASP A 474 5.02 -22.25 -2.90
CA ASP A 474 3.68 -22.57 -3.40
C ASP A 474 3.16 -23.90 -2.82
N CYS A 475 4.01 -24.93 -2.76
CA CYS A 475 3.67 -26.22 -2.15
C CYS A 475 3.36 -26.09 -0.65
N GLN A 476 4.20 -25.38 0.10
CA GLN A 476 4.00 -25.15 1.53
C GLN A 476 2.70 -24.36 1.77
N GLN A 477 2.45 -23.29 1.02
CA GLN A 477 1.24 -22.48 1.14
C GLN A 477 -0.05 -23.28 0.85
N ILE A 478 -0.05 -24.13 -0.18
CA ILE A 478 -1.19 -25.01 -0.49
C ILE A 478 -1.40 -26.03 0.62
N TYR A 479 -0.31 -26.62 1.13
CA TYR A 479 -0.37 -27.59 2.23
C TYR A 479 -0.87 -26.96 3.53
N ASP A 480 -0.41 -25.76 3.89
CA ASP A 480 -0.82 -25.05 5.10
C ASP A 480 -2.29 -24.61 5.05
N ASN A 481 -2.77 -24.20 3.88
CA ASN A 481 -4.20 -23.92 3.67
C ASN A 481 -5.04 -25.19 3.82
N HIS A 482 -4.60 -26.32 3.25
CA HIS A 482 -5.30 -27.59 3.39
C HIS A 482 -5.23 -28.15 4.82
N GLN A 483 -4.10 -28.00 5.53
CA GLN A 483 -3.99 -28.31 6.95
C GLN A 483 -4.94 -27.46 7.78
N ARG A 484 -5.09 -26.17 7.48
CA ARG A 484 -6.08 -25.30 8.15
C ARG A 484 -7.51 -25.82 7.94
N GLU A 485 -7.89 -26.19 6.71
CA GLU A 485 -9.19 -26.80 6.40
C GLU A 485 -9.42 -28.12 7.18
N LEU A 486 -8.41 -28.99 7.26
CA LEU A 486 -8.46 -30.24 8.04
C LEU A 486 -8.56 -30.00 9.55
N ILE A 487 -7.78 -29.04 10.08
CA ILE A 487 -7.75 -28.71 11.51
C ILE A 487 -9.08 -28.12 11.96
N GLU A 488 -9.64 -27.16 11.22
CA GLU A 488 -10.95 -26.57 11.53
C GLU A 488 -12.06 -27.62 11.46
N THR A 489 -12.01 -28.51 10.47
CA THR A 489 -12.95 -29.64 10.35
C THR A 489 -12.84 -30.61 11.54
N ALA A 490 -11.61 -30.93 11.98
CA ALA A 490 -11.38 -31.79 13.15
C ALA A 490 -11.82 -31.12 14.47
N LYS A 491 -11.60 -29.82 14.62
CA LYS A 491 -12.10 -29.02 15.76
C LYS A 491 -13.63 -28.98 15.78
N HIS A 492 -14.28 -28.72 14.65
CA HIS A 492 -15.74 -28.75 14.56
C HIS A 492 -16.32 -30.13 14.90
N ASN A 493 -15.73 -31.21 14.38
CA ASN A 493 -16.11 -32.58 14.72
C ASN A 493 -15.96 -32.89 16.22
N PHE A 494 -14.90 -32.38 16.85
CA PHE A 494 -14.71 -32.51 18.31
C PHE A 494 -15.74 -31.68 19.10
N GLN A 495 -16.09 -30.49 18.62
CA GLN A 495 -17.13 -29.65 19.23
C GLN A 495 -18.50 -30.33 19.19
N GLU A 496 -18.88 -30.96 18.06
CA GLU A 496 -20.10 -31.79 17.98
C GLU A 496 -20.04 -32.99 18.92
N LEU A 497 -18.88 -33.67 19.03
CA LEU A 497 -18.71 -34.77 19.99
C LEU A 497 -18.97 -34.32 21.44
N LEU A 498 -18.46 -33.15 21.85
CA LEU A 498 -18.73 -32.59 23.19
C LEU A 498 -20.23 -32.35 23.41
N MET A 499 -20.92 -31.78 22.43
CA MET A 499 -22.36 -31.47 22.53
C MET A 499 -23.26 -32.72 22.40
N GLU A 500 -22.83 -33.77 21.71
CA GLU A 500 -23.49 -35.08 21.72
C GLU A 500 -23.46 -35.76 23.09
N HIS A 501 -22.49 -35.40 23.93
CA HIS A 501 -22.31 -35.86 25.31
C HIS A 501 -22.61 -34.77 26.34
N ALA A 502 -23.60 -33.91 26.06
CA ALA A 502 -24.04 -32.83 26.95
C ALA A 502 -24.40 -33.33 28.36
N ASP A 503 -24.85 -34.57 28.50
CA ASP A 503 -25.11 -35.21 29.79
C ASP A 503 -23.88 -35.20 30.70
N LEU A 504 -22.68 -35.46 30.17
CA LEU A 504 -21.43 -35.43 30.95
C LEU A 504 -21.11 -34.06 31.57
N PHE A 505 -21.70 -32.98 31.06
CA PHE A 505 -21.42 -31.60 31.48
C PHE A 505 -22.53 -30.98 32.35
N TYR A 506 -23.76 -31.46 32.28
CA TYR A 506 -24.89 -30.88 33.02
C TYR A 506 -25.02 -31.37 34.48
N HIS A 507 -24.46 -32.54 34.83
CA HIS A 507 -24.68 -33.17 36.15
C HIS A 507 -23.98 -32.48 37.35
N PHE A 508 -23.07 -31.54 37.13
CA PHE A 508 -22.32 -30.87 38.21
C PHE A 508 -23.14 -29.84 39.03
N LYS A 509 -24.40 -29.55 38.65
CA LYS A 509 -25.26 -28.59 39.37
C LYS A 509 -25.69 -29.02 40.78
N ASN A 510 -25.42 -30.25 41.21
CA ASN A 510 -25.72 -30.77 42.56
C ASN A 510 -24.55 -30.67 43.56
N ILE A 511 -23.51 -29.88 43.25
CA ILE A 511 -22.35 -29.69 44.14
C ILE A 511 -22.62 -28.51 45.08
N GLU A 512 -22.39 -28.74 46.38
CA GLU A 512 -22.44 -27.77 47.49
C GLU A 512 -21.63 -26.47 47.23
N PRO A 513 -21.81 -25.37 48.01
CA PRO A 513 -21.56 -23.97 47.61
C PRO A 513 -20.14 -23.53 47.18
N SER A 514 -19.18 -24.44 47.01
CA SER A 514 -17.82 -24.16 46.52
C SER A 514 -17.57 -24.56 45.05
N GLY A 515 -18.50 -25.29 44.41
CA GLY A 515 -18.70 -25.35 42.95
C GLY A 515 -17.45 -25.43 42.05
N THR A 516 -16.42 -26.19 42.42
CA THR A 516 -15.15 -26.27 41.66
C THR A 516 -15.00 -27.63 40.97
N ILE A 517 -14.87 -27.60 39.63
CA ILE A 517 -14.73 -28.81 38.81
C ILE A 517 -13.33 -29.41 39.03
N THR A 518 -13.28 -30.70 39.34
CA THR A 518 -12.08 -31.41 39.77
C THR A 518 -11.35 -32.11 38.63
N GLN A 519 -10.10 -32.52 38.88
CA GLN A 519 -9.37 -33.34 37.90
C GLN A 519 -9.96 -34.74 37.72
N ASN A 520 -10.76 -35.25 38.66
CA ASN A 520 -11.45 -36.52 38.49
C ASN A 520 -12.58 -36.38 37.47
N ASP A 521 -13.36 -35.29 37.54
CA ASP A 521 -14.45 -35.01 36.61
C ASP A 521 -13.94 -34.88 35.17
N ILE A 522 -12.84 -34.13 34.97
CA ILE A 522 -12.16 -34.01 33.67
C ILE A 522 -11.67 -35.37 33.17
N LYS A 523 -11.22 -36.24 34.08
CA LYS A 523 -10.78 -37.59 33.73
C LYS A 523 -11.96 -38.48 33.32
N GLU A 524 -13.08 -38.46 34.04
CA GLU A 524 -14.27 -39.23 33.68
C GLU A 524 -14.84 -38.83 32.31
N ILE A 525 -14.90 -37.52 32.02
CA ILE A 525 -15.25 -37.00 30.69
C ILE A 525 -14.26 -37.53 29.64
N THR A 526 -12.96 -37.45 29.90
CA THR A 526 -11.93 -37.92 28.98
C THR A 526 -12.01 -39.44 28.75
N ASP A 527 -12.27 -40.22 29.80
CA ASP A 527 -12.32 -41.68 29.75
C ASP A 527 -13.47 -42.19 28.86
N VAL A 528 -14.57 -41.43 28.76
CA VAL A 528 -15.68 -41.68 27.81
C VAL A 528 -15.34 -41.22 26.39
N LEU A 529 -14.85 -39.98 26.23
CA LEU A 529 -14.65 -39.38 24.91
C LEU A 529 -13.46 -39.95 24.13
N GLN A 530 -12.44 -40.48 24.80
CA GLN A 530 -11.19 -40.90 24.17
C GLN A 530 -11.34 -42.01 23.14
N GLU A 531 -12.44 -42.78 23.16
CA GLU A 531 -12.66 -43.86 22.20
C GLU A 531 -13.22 -43.41 20.84
N ASP A 532 -13.87 -42.25 20.76
CA ASP A 532 -14.44 -41.73 19.51
C ASP A 532 -13.33 -41.31 18.52
N LEU A 533 -13.52 -41.61 17.23
CA LEU A 533 -12.57 -41.25 16.18
C LEU A 533 -12.33 -39.73 16.11
N ARG A 534 -13.35 -38.92 16.38
CA ARG A 534 -13.28 -37.44 16.38
C ARG A 534 -12.38 -36.91 17.49
N TYR A 535 -12.31 -37.60 18.63
CA TYR A 535 -11.33 -37.31 19.68
C TYR A 535 -9.90 -37.62 19.18
N LYS A 536 -9.71 -38.81 18.59
CA LYS A 536 -8.43 -39.30 18.06
C LYS A 536 -7.88 -38.46 16.89
N LEU A 537 -8.75 -37.85 16.07
CA LEU A 537 -8.34 -36.91 14.99
C LEU A 537 -7.50 -35.72 15.50
N LEU A 538 -7.64 -35.34 16.77
CA LEU A 538 -6.90 -34.24 17.41
C LEU A 538 -5.70 -34.73 18.25
N ASP A 539 -5.21 -35.96 18.08
CA ASP A 539 -4.09 -36.50 18.89
C ASP A 539 -2.77 -35.71 18.77
N ARG A 540 -2.56 -35.01 17.65
CA ARG A 540 -1.42 -34.09 17.45
C ARG A 540 -1.68 -32.65 17.92
N LEU A 541 -2.90 -32.38 18.36
CA LEU A 541 -3.42 -31.07 18.73
C LEU A 541 -3.98 -31.14 20.15
N ASP A 542 -3.24 -31.81 21.05
CA ASP A 542 -3.70 -32.11 22.41
C ASP A 542 -3.98 -30.86 23.23
N GLN A 543 -3.23 -29.77 22.98
CA GLN A 543 -3.43 -28.46 23.61
C GLN A 543 -4.74 -27.81 23.15
N ASP A 544 -5.02 -27.81 21.85
CA ASP A 544 -6.30 -27.34 21.29
C ASP A 544 -7.47 -28.16 21.83
N ARG A 545 -7.34 -29.50 21.85
CA ARG A 545 -8.38 -30.42 22.36
C ARG A 545 -8.69 -30.15 23.84
N LYS A 546 -7.67 -29.94 24.68
CA LYS A 546 -7.83 -29.55 26.09
C LYS A 546 -8.48 -28.16 26.21
N LEU A 547 -8.06 -27.19 25.40
CA LEU A 547 -8.62 -25.84 25.43
C LEU A 547 -10.11 -25.85 25.07
N MET A 548 -10.49 -26.54 24.00
CA MET A 548 -11.90 -26.68 23.59
C MET A 548 -12.75 -27.39 24.66
N LEU A 549 -12.21 -28.43 25.30
CA LEU A 549 -12.88 -29.09 26.43
C LEU A 549 -13.12 -28.10 27.59
N PHE A 550 -12.11 -27.32 28.00
CA PHE A 550 -12.25 -26.33 29.06
C PHE A 550 -13.17 -25.15 28.69
N GLN A 551 -13.17 -24.73 27.43
CA GLN A 551 -14.08 -23.70 26.91
C GLN A 551 -15.53 -24.18 26.94
N HIS A 552 -15.79 -25.41 26.48
CA HIS A 552 -17.13 -25.99 26.51
C HIS A 552 -17.63 -26.18 27.96
N LEU A 553 -16.78 -26.71 28.84
CA LEU A 553 -17.04 -26.85 30.27
C LEU A 553 -17.38 -25.50 30.93
N GLY A 554 -16.57 -24.47 30.68
CA GLY A 554 -16.82 -23.11 31.18
C GLY A 554 -18.13 -22.52 30.65
N PHE A 555 -18.43 -22.73 29.37
CA PHE A 555 -19.66 -22.27 28.71
C PHE A 555 -20.93 -22.95 29.25
N VAL A 556 -20.91 -24.26 29.51
CA VAL A 556 -22.08 -24.98 30.03
C VAL A 556 -22.47 -24.49 31.43
N HIS A 557 -21.49 -24.12 32.27
CA HIS A 557 -21.74 -23.62 33.62
C HIS A 557 -21.94 -22.11 33.72
N CYS A 558 -21.23 -21.33 32.90
CA CYS A 558 -21.36 -19.87 32.81
C CYS A 558 -21.63 -19.47 31.35
N PRO A 559 -22.89 -19.60 30.87
CA PRO A 559 -23.23 -19.40 29.47
C PRO A 559 -23.17 -17.92 29.09
N ILE A 560 -22.05 -17.53 28.48
CA ILE A 560 -21.84 -16.21 27.88
C ILE A 560 -22.08 -16.31 26.37
N ARG A 561 -22.94 -15.45 25.83
CA ARG A 561 -23.38 -15.43 24.42
C ARG A 561 -22.21 -15.42 23.42
N GLU A 562 -21.17 -14.66 23.71
CA GLU A 562 -19.97 -14.50 22.88
C GLU A 562 -19.09 -15.75 22.87
N HIS A 563 -19.25 -16.64 23.86
CA HIS A 563 -18.56 -17.92 23.97
C HIS A 563 -19.41 -19.10 23.45
N CYS A 564 -20.60 -18.83 22.91
CA CYS A 564 -21.44 -19.87 22.31
C CYS A 564 -20.73 -20.52 21.11
N PRO A 565 -20.70 -21.87 21.00
CA PRO A 565 -20.08 -22.56 19.86
C PRO A 565 -20.62 -22.19 18.47
N ALA A 566 -21.79 -21.54 18.41
CA ALA A 566 -22.40 -21.04 17.18
C ALA A 566 -22.17 -19.53 16.93
N PHE A 567 -21.51 -18.79 17.82
CA PHE A 567 -21.31 -17.34 17.69
C PHE A 567 -20.60 -16.97 16.36
N PRO A 568 -21.04 -15.91 15.63
CA PRO A 568 -22.08 -14.93 15.96
C PRO A 568 -23.52 -15.37 15.69
N ASN A 569 -23.73 -16.60 15.19
CA ASN A 569 -25.03 -17.21 14.90
C ASN A 569 -25.62 -17.97 16.11
N CYS A 570 -25.34 -17.49 17.33
CA CYS A 570 -26.05 -17.91 18.54
C CYS A 570 -27.55 -17.66 18.38
N MET A 571 -28.41 -18.60 18.80
CA MET A 571 -29.86 -18.50 18.58
C MET A 571 -30.45 -17.25 19.24
N ASP A 572 -30.04 -16.91 20.46
CA ASP A 572 -30.45 -15.65 21.13
C ASP A 572 -30.14 -14.41 20.26
N ALA A 573 -28.96 -14.39 19.63
CA ALA A 573 -28.53 -13.31 18.74
C ALA A 573 -29.24 -13.31 17.38
N LEU A 574 -29.79 -14.45 16.97
CA LEU A 574 -30.58 -14.59 15.75
C LEU A 574 -32.03 -14.16 15.99
N ILE A 575 -32.63 -14.60 17.10
CA ILE A 575 -33.97 -14.24 17.56
C ILE A 575 -34.11 -12.72 17.68
N GLU A 576 -33.20 -12.05 18.40
CA GLU A 576 -33.20 -10.58 18.54
C GLU A 576 -33.17 -9.88 17.18
N ARG A 577 -32.32 -10.35 16.25
CA ARG A 577 -32.23 -9.78 14.89
C ARG A 577 -33.52 -9.98 14.08
N ILE A 578 -34.14 -11.15 14.16
CA ILE A 578 -35.41 -11.46 13.47
C ILE A 578 -36.52 -10.54 14.01
N LEU A 579 -36.64 -10.40 15.33
CA LEU A 579 -37.68 -9.57 15.96
C LEU A 579 -37.46 -8.07 15.72
N LEU A 580 -36.22 -7.58 15.73
CA LEU A 580 -35.89 -6.19 15.41
C LEU A 580 -36.09 -5.84 13.93
N ALA A 581 -35.85 -6.79 13.02
CA ALA A 581 -36.06 -6.59 11.59
C ALA A 581 -37.56 -6.53 11.22
N ASN A 582 -38.43 -7.16 12.00
CA ASN A 582 -39.84 -7.32 11.66
C ASN A 582 -40.73 -6.13 12.08
N GLN A 583 -40.69 -5.07 11.27
CA GLN A 583 -41.47 -3.84 11.46
C GLN A 583 -43.00 -4.01 11.34
N SER A 584 -43.52 -5.22 11.07
CA SER A 584 -44.95 -5.47 10.86
C SER A 584 -45.75 -5.67 12.15
N LEU A 585 -45.09 -5.98 13.27
CA LEU A 585 -45.73 -6.17 14.57
C LEU A 585 -46.02 -4.83 15.26
N PRO A 586 -47.23 -4.61 15.81
CA PRO A 586 -47.46 -3.50 16.73
C PRO A 586 -46.53 -3.58 17.94
N ASN A 587 -45.84 -2.49 18.24
CA ASN A 587 -44.97 -2.37 19.42
C ASN A 587 -45.48 -1.22 20.30
N PRO A 588 -46.01 -1.49 21.51
CA PRO A 588 -46.56 -0.46 22.39
C PRO A 588 -45.51 0.43 23.09
N ARG A 589 -44.21 0.12 23.01
CA ARG A 589 -43.17 0.76 23.84
C ARG A 589 -42.45 1.98 23.23
N PHE A 590 -42.68 2.32 21.96
CA PHE A 590 -41.89 3.35 21.25
C PHE A 590 -42.13 4.82 21.67
N ALA A 591 -42.80 5.08 22.80
CA ALA A 591 -43.07 6.43 23.31
C ALA A 591 -42.21 6.87 24.50
N GLN A 592 -41.45 5.96 25.13
CA GLN A 592 -40.57 6.27 26.28
C GLN A 592 -39.10 6.16 25.88
N LYS A 593 -38.26 7.08 26.35
CA LYS A 593 -36.79 6.92 26.31
C LYS A 593 -36.36 5.97 27.42
N ASP A 594 -35.34 5.16 27.14
CA ASP A 594 -34.81 4.19 28.11
C ASP A 594 -34.46 4.83 29.47
N GLY A 595 -34.99 4.24 30.54
CA GLY A 595 -34.53 4.47 31.92
C GLY A 595 -35.17 5.62 32.70
N GLN A 596 -36.17 6.33 32.18
CA GLN A 596 -36.87 7.40 32.92
C GLN A 596 -38.18 6.91 33.53
N LEU A 597 -38.26 6.89 34.86
CA LEU A 597 -39.48 6.56 35.62
C LEU A 597 -40.41 7.78 35.67
N GLN A 598 -41.70 7.58 35.91
CA GLN A 598 -42.68 8.66 36.06
C GLN A 598 -43.33 8.61 37.45
N LEU A 599 -43.30 9.75 38.17
CA LEU A 599 -43.91 9.91 39.49
C LEU A 599 -45.05 10.93 39.41
N ASN A 600 -46.28 10.42 39.47
CA ASN A 600 -47.50 11.22 39.47
C ASN A 600 -47.93 11.52 40.91
N LEU A 601 -48.02 12.80 41.28
CA LEU A 601 -48.35 13.29 42.61
C LEU A 601 -49.65 14.10 42.60
N ILE A 602 -50.45 13.96 43.65
CA ILE A 602 -51.61 14.82 43.92
C ILE A 602 -51.42 15.48 45.30
N VAL A 603 -51.31 16.81 45.31
CA VAL A 603 -51.21 17.59 46.54
C VAL A 603 -52.59 18.14 46.92
N ILE A 604 -53.04 17.81 48.14
CA ILE A 604 -54.35 18.13 48.67
C ILE A 604 -54.18 19.16 49.79
N GLY A 605 -54.72 20.36 49.61
CA GLY A 605 -54.56 21.46 50.57
C GLY A 605 -55.19 22.76 50.10
N LEU A 606 -55.27 23.76 50.99
CA LEU A 606 -55.62 25.12 50.57
C LEU A 606 -54.45 25.72 49.78
N ASP A 607 -54.72 26.57 48.80
CA ASP A 607 -53.74 27.02 47.80
C ASP A 607 -52.43 27.53 48.41
N TYR A 608 -52.51 28.29 49.50
CA TYR A 608 -51.33 28.88 50.13
C TYR A 608 -50.41 27.85 50.82
N ILE A 609 -50.90 26.66 51.17
CA ILE A 609 -50.09 25.60 51.81
C ILE A 609 -49.73 24.48 50.83
N ALA A 610 -50.63 24.17 49.89
CA ALA A 610 -50.33 23.25 48.79
C ALA A 610 -49.22 23.83 47.89
N ASN A 611 -49.29 25.12 47.52
CA ASN A 611 -48.26 25.74 46.70
C ASN A 611 -46.93 25.94 47.46
N ASP A 612 -46.94 26.21 48.78
CA ASP A 612 -45.69 26.27 49.57
C ASP A 612 -44.95 24.92 49.56
N PHE A 613 -45.70 23.81 49.65
CA PHE A 613 -45.12 22.48 49.50
C PHE A 613 -44.61 22.20 48.08
N ILE A 614 -45.35 22.59 47.04
CA ILE A 614 -44.96 22.39 45.63
C ILE A 614 -43.73 23.24 45.26
N ASP A 615 -43.65 24.48 45.73
CA ASP A 615 -42.49 25.34 45.57
C ASP A 615 -41.26 24.74 46.28
N LYS A 616 -41.43 24.10 47.44
CA LYS A 616 -40.39 23.32 48.13
C LYS A 616 -39.99 22.06 47.33
N VAL A 617 -40.93 21.34 46.71
CA VAL A 617 -40.65 20.19 45.83
C VAL A 617 -39.83 20.62 44.61
N HIS A 618 -40.24 21.67 43.89
CA HIS A 618 -39.53 22.15 42.72
C HIS A 618 -38.09 22.63 43.03
N GLN A 619 -37.83 23.15 44.23
CA GLN A 619 -36.47 23.49 44.68
C GLN A 619 -35.53 22.29 44.87
N HIS A 620 -36.07 21.07 44.98
CA HIS A 620 -35.29 19.82 45.08
C HIS A 620 -35.23 19.05 43.73
N CYS A 621 -35.73 19.65 42.65
CA CYS A 621 -35.67 19.10 41.29
C CYS A 621 -34.50 19.72 40.51
N ASN A 622 -34.07 19.06 39.44
CA ASN A 622 -33.11 19.64 38.49
C ASN A 622 -33.77 20.67 37.54
N ASP A 623 -32.97 21.33 36.69
CA ASP A 623 -33.44 22.34 35.71
C ASP A 623 -34.48 21.80 34.70
N ASN A 624 -34.62 20.47 34.55
CA ASN A 624 -35.62 19.83 33.70
C ASN A 624 -36.94 19.49 34.43
N GLY A 625 -37.02 19.72 35.75
CA GLY A 625 -38.14 19.30 36.60
C GLY A 625 -38.10 17.82 37.02
N GLU A 626 -36.93 17.18 36.96
CA GLU A 626 -36.73 15.77 37.31
C GLU A 626 -36.21 15.63 38.75
N TYR A 627 -36.68 14.61 39.47
CA TYR A 627 -36.19 14.24 40.80
C TYR A 627 -35.27 13.01 40.69
N ILE A 628 -34.19 12.98 41.48
CA ILE A 628 -33.16 11.94 41.39
C ILE A 628 -32.93 11.34 42.77
N VAL A 629 -33.19 10.04 42.91
CA VAL A 629 -32.92 9.24 44.12
C VAL A 629 -32.28 7.91 43.71
N ASP A 630 -31.25 7.49 44.46
CA ASP A 630 -30.49 6.24 44.26
C ASP A 630 -30.03 5.94 42.81
N GLY A 631 -29.78 7.01 42.05
CA GLY A 631 -29.31 6.94 40.66
C GLY A 631 -30.42 6.73 39.62
N GLN A 632 -31.69 6.66 40.04
CA GLN A 632 -32.87 6.65 39.16
C GLN A 632 -33.36 8.07 38.90
N ILE A 633 -33.93 8.31 37.71
CA ILE A 633 -34.47 9.61 37.30
C ILE A 633 -36.00 9.51 37.21
N TYR A 634 -36.69 10.32 38.00
CA TYR A 634 -38.15 10.41 38.03
C TYR A 634 -38.60 11.73 37.37
N GLY A 635 -39.38 11.63 36.30
CA GLY A 635 -40.16 12.76 35.81
C GLY A 635 -41.34 13.01 36.74
N LEU A 636 -41.55 14.27 37.15
CA LEU A 636 -42.63 14.66 38.05
C LEU A 636 -43.84 15.22 37.29
N SER A 637 -45.03 14.74 37.66
CA SER A 637 -46.30 15.33 37.29
C SER A 637 -47.09 15.62 38.55
N ILE A 638 -47.44 16.89 38.81
CA ILE A 638 -48.10 17.32 40.06
C ILE A 638 -49.46 17.94 39.74
N GLU A 639 -50.52 17.36 40.31
CA GLU A 639 -51.89 17.88 40.28
C GLU A 639 -52.28 18.40 41.67
N THR A 640 -53.21 19.35 41.76
CA THR A 640 -53.65 19.94 43.04
C THR A 640 -55.15 19.84 43.25
N ILE A 641 -55.57 19.34 44.42
CA ILE A 641 -56.96 19.37 44.88
C ILE A 641 -57.11 20.50 45.90
N ASN A 642 -57.80 21.56 45.47
CA ASN A 642 -58.09 22.78 46.23
C ASN A 642 -59.60 23.11 46.20
N ARG A 643 -60.00 24.26 46.77
CA ARG A 643 -61.43 24.66 46.82
C ARG A 643 -62.02 25.11 45.48
N GLU A 644 -61.19 25.35 44.46
CA GLU A 644 -61.62 25.84 43.15
C GLU A 644 -61.81 24.68 42.13
N ASN A 645 -61.04 23.59 42.28
CA ASN A 645 -61.06 22.39 41.45
C ASN A 645 -61.69 21.16 42.16
N ASP A 646 -62.72 21.36 42.99
CA ASP A 646 -63.40 20.32 43.80
C ASP A 646 -64.28 19.36 42.93
N SER A 647 -63.84 19.00 41.72
CA SER A 647 -64.49 18.04 40.82
C SER A 647 -63.93 16.63 41.04
N PHE A 648 -64.68 15.79 41.73
CA PHE A 648 -64.30 14.43 42.17
C PHE A 648 -64.21 13.37 41.04
N SER A 649 -63.71 13.74 39.86
CA SER A 649 -63.47 12.85 38.71
C SER A 649 -61.97 12.62 38.45
N PHE A 650 -61.15 12.66 39.50
CA PHE A 650 -59.73 12.33 39.42
C PHE A 650 -59.55 10.81 39.41
N ASP A 651 -58.74 10.33 38.48
CA ASP A 651 -58.12 9.01 38.57
C ASP A 651 -56.99 9.09 39.61
N LEU A 652 -57.07 8.23 40.62
CA LEU A 652 -56.18 8.20 41.78
C LEU A 652 -55.29 6.94 41.81
N ALA A 653 -55.53 5.99 40.89
CA ALA A 653 -54.76 4.75 40.84
C ALA A 653 -53.28 5.03 40.53
N SER A 654 -52.38 4.35 41.24
CA SER A 654 -50.93 4.43 41.06
C SER A 654 -50.34 5.85 41.14
N LYS A 655 -51.00 6.77 41.86
CA LYS A 655 -50.50 8.11 42.17
C LYS A 655 -50.14 8.23 43.65
N GLY A 656 -49.18 9.10 43.96
CA GLY A 656 -48.82 9.49 45.33
C GLY A 656 -49.71 10.63 45.84
N LEU A 657 -50.33 10.49 47.01
CA LEU A 657 -51.31 11.45 47.53
C LEU A 657 -50.73 12.17 48.76
N ILE A 658 -50.67 13.51 48.75
CA ILE A 658 -49.99 14.29 49.79
C ILE A 658 -50.94 15.36 50.37
N CYS A 659 -51.38 15.19 51.62
CA CYS A 659 -52.27 16.12 52.33
C CYS A 659 -51.49 17.10 53.21
N CYS A 660 -51.43 18.38 52.81
CA CYS A 660 -50.63 19.41 53.49
C CYS A 660 -51.48 20.31 54.41
N TYR A 661 -51.04 20.54 55.64
CA TYR A 661 -51.68 21.48 56.57
C TYR A 661 -50.68 22.17 57.51
N SER A 662 -51.01 23.37 58.00
CA SER A 662 -50.15 24.15 58.92
C SER A 662 -50.86 24.80 60.11
N ASN A 663 -52.19 24.89 60.05
CA ASN A 663 -53.02 25.45 61.10
C ASN A 663 -54.36 24.72 61.18
N ARG A 664 -55.20 25.09 62.17
CA ARG A 664 -56.50 24.47 62.41
C ARG A 664 -57.45 24.56 61.19
N GLN A 665 -57.40 25.64 60.41
CA GLN A 665 -58.26 25.82 59.24
C GLN A 665 -57.86 24.89 58.09
N THR A 666 -56.56 24.75 57.80
CA THR A 666 -56.06 23.77 56.82
C THR A 666 -56.31 22.33 57.26
N PHE A 667 -56.17 22.04 58.56
CA PHE A 667 -56.43 20.71 59.11
C PHE A 667 -57.89 20.29 58.92
N THR A 668 -58.83 21.16 59.26
CA THR A 668 -60.26 20.90 59.03
C THR A 668 -60.57 20.71 57.54
N TYR A 669 -59.90 21.43 56.65
CA TYR A 669 -60.10 21.27 55.21
C TYR A 669 -59.62 19.90 54.68
N ILE A 670 -58.41 19.45 55.03
CA ILE A 670 -57.95 18.11 54.61
C ILE A 670 -58.83 17.01 55.21
N TYR A 671 -59.31 17.18 56.45
CA TYR A 671 -60.24 16.26 57.09
C TYR A 671 -61.57 16.14 56.32
N GLU A 672 -62.18 17.27 55.94
CA GLU A 672 -63.44 17.31 55.18
C GLU A 672 -63.32 16.69 53.77
N ILE A 673 -62.14 16.77 53.13
CA ILE A 673 -61.89 16.14 51.83
C ILE A 673 -61.63 14.65 51.95
N LEU A 674 -60.80 14.22 52.90
CA LEU A 674 -60.50 12.80 53.11
C LEU A 674 -61.77 12.01 53.49
N ASP A 675 -62.62 12.55 54.37
CA ASP A 675 -63.90 11.95 54.73
C ASP A 675 -64.84 11.80 53.52
N ARG A 676 -64.80 12.75 52.57
CA ARG A 676 -65.58 12.68 51.33
C ARG A 676 -65.00 11.67 50.33
N LEU A 677 -63.68 11.66 50.11
CA LEU A 677 -63.00 10.70 49.22
C LEU A 677 -63.24 9.25 49.65
N LEU A 678 -63.22 8.97 50.96
CA LEU A 678 -63.54 7.64 51.53
C LEU A 678 -65.00 7.20 51.29
N LEU A 679 -65.92 8.13 51.07
CA LEU A 679 -67.33 7.81 50.82
C LEU A 679 -67.62 7.69 49.31
N ASP A 680 -67.09 8.62 48.51
CA ASP A 680 -67.54 8.84 47.13
C ASP A 680 -66.60 8.28 46.05
N ASN A 681 -65.34 7.93 46.37
CA ASN A 681 -64.37 7.38 45.42
C ASN A 681 -63.96 5.94 45.81
N ILE A 682 -64.02 5.00 44.86
CA ILE A 682 -63.68 3.58 45.10
C ILE A 682 -62.16 3.39 45.04
N ASP A 683 -61.51 3.95 44.03
CA ASP A 683 -60.07 3.81 43.76
C ASP A 683 -59.22 4.38 44.93
N PHE A 684 -59.74 5.40 45.63
CA PHE A 684 -59.14 5.94 46.84
C PHE A 684 -59.02 4.92 47.98
N LYS A 685 -59.95 3.95 48.11
CA LYS A 685 -59.91 2.93 49.17
C LYS A 685 -58.80 1.92 48.96
N ASP A 686 -58.50 1.61 47.71
CA ASP A 686 -57.40 0.70 47.36
C ASP A 686 -56.05 1.46 47.33
N SER A 687 -56.09 2.79 47.15
CA SER A 687 -54.90 3.67 47.09
C SER A 687 -54.53 4.36 48.42
N VAL A 688 -55.17 4.04 49.55
CA VAL A 688 -54.89 4.70 50.86
C VAL A 688 -53.43 4.50 51.30
N ASN A 689 -52.78 3.40 50.90
CA ASN A 689 -51.38 3.13 51.21
C ASN A 689 -50.42 4.18 50.59
N ASN A 690 -50.84 4.85 49.51
CA ASN A 690 -50.05 5.89 48.84
C ASN A 690 -50.23 7.28 49.49
N LEU A 691 -51.05 7.39 50.53
CA LEU A 691 -51.40 8.64 51.20
C LEU A 691 -50.36 9.05 52.25
N HIS A 692 -50.00 10.33 52.22
CA HIS A 692 -49.07 10.95 53.16
C HIS A 692 -49.72 12.21 53.75
N ILE A 693 -49.77 12.31 55.07
CA ILE A 693 -50.26 13.49 55.80
C ILE A 693 -49.06 14.29 56.29
N VAL A 694 -48.92 15.50 55.78
CA VAL A 694 -47.76 16.36 55.95
C VAL A 694 -48.13 17.59 56.79
N PHE A 695 -47.54 17.68 57.98
CA PHE A 695 -47.66 18.85 58.86
C PHE A 695 -46.52 19.83 58.57
N MET A 696 -46.87 21.03 58.12
CA MET A 696 -45.94 22.12 57.83
C MET A 696 -46.05 23.18 58.91
N SER A 697 -44.94 23.52 59.53
CA SER A 697 -44.90 24.42 60.69
C SER A 697 -45.14 25.89 60.29
N ASP A 698 -46.00 26.60 61.04
CA ASP A 698 -46.11 28.08 60.94
C ASP A 698 -45.71 28.69 62.29
N GLU A 699 -44.62 29.47 62.28
CA GLU A 699 -44.09 30.22 63.43
C GLU A 699 -45.11 31.12 64.13
N LYS A 700 -46.23 31.45 63.48
CA LYS A 700 -47.34 32.23 64.06
C LYS A 700 -48.18 31.45 65.07
N ASN A 701 -48.08 30.12 65.11
CA ASN A 701 -48.79 29.28 66.07
C ASN A 701 -48.10 29.29 67.44
N SER A 702 -48.87 29.17 68.54
CA SER A 702 -48.27 28.92 69.85
C SER A 702 -47.76 27.48 69.96
N GLU A 703 -46.74 27.23 70.78
CA GLU A 703 -46.19 25.89 71.05
C GLU A 703 -47.30 24.88 71.46
N SER A 704 -48.25 25.31 72.29
CA SER A 704 -49.42 24.50 72.67
C SER A 704 -50.39 24.21 71.53
N THR A 705 -50.42 25.06 70.50
CA THR A 705 -51.23 24.88 69.29
C THR A 705 -50.53 23.95 68.29
N LEU A 706 -49.21 24.06 68.16
CA LEU A 706 -48.41 23.16 67.32
C LEU A 706 -48.49 21.72 67.82
N GLN A 707 -48.28 21.47 69.13
CA GLN A 707 -48.42 20.13 69.72
C GLN A 707 -49.83 19.54 69.54
N ALA A 708 -50.87 20.36 69.64
CA ALA A 708 -52.24 19.92 69.40
C ALA A 708 -52.48 19.54 67.92
N LEU A 709 -51.96 20.34 66.98
CA LEU A 709 -52.09 20.07 65.54
C LEU A 709 -51.29 18.83 65.11
N GLN A 710 -50.06 18.66 65.62
CA GLN A 710 -49.24 17.47 65.44
C GLN A 710 -49.99 16.21 65.90
N SER A 711 -50.52 16.22 67.13
CA SER A 711 -51.29 15.09 67.68
C SER A 711 -52.59 14.81 66.90
N ASP A 712 -53.25 15.84 66.37
CA ASP A 712 -54.47 15.69 65.56
C ASP A 712 -54.16 15.05 64.19
N GLY A 713 -53.05 15.44 63.55
CA GLY A 713 -52.59 14.84 62.30
C GLY A 713 -52.08 13.41 62.45
N GLN A 714 -51.30 13.14 63.49
CA GLN A 714 -50.85 11.79 63.81
C GLN A 714 -52.04 10.85 64.07
N SER A 715 -53.05 11.30 64.83
CA SER A 715 -54.29 10.53 65.06
C SER A 715 -55.17 10.35 63.81
N LEU A 716 -55.02 11.22 62.80
CA LEU A 716 -55.67 11.05 61.50
C LEU A 716 -54.94 10.01 60.64
N ALA A 717 -53.61 10.06 60.61
CA ALA A 717 -52.78 9.10 59.88
C ALA A 717 -52.91 7.68 60.44
N GLU A 718 -52.85 7.51 61.77
CA GLU A 718 -53.07 6.22 62.46
C GLU A 718 -54.44 5.60 62.13
N ARG A 719 -55.47 6.43 61.94
CA ARG A 719 -56.84 6.01 61.64
C ARG A 719 -57.02 5.58 60.19
N LEU A 720 -56.25 6.17 59.28
CA LEU A 720 -56.26 5.85 57.85
C LEU A 720 -55.19 4.82 57.48
N HIS A 721 -54.34 4.41 58.43
CA HIS A 721 -53.17 3.55 58.21
C HIS A 721 -52.20 4.10 57.15
N CYS A 722 -52.04 5.43 57.12
CA CYS A 722 -51.19 6.13 56.15
C CYS A 722 -50.01 6.83 56.85
N VAL A 723 -49.06 7.36 56.07
CA VAL A 723 -47.81 7.92 56.61
C VAL A 723 -48.03 9.34 57.15
N PHE A 724 -47.48 9.64 58.33
CA PHE A 724 -47.44 11.00 58.89
C PHE A 724 -46.01 11.56 58.85
N ILE A 725 -45.84 12.80 58.38
CA ILE A 725 -44.56 13.49 58.32
C ILE A 725 -44.72 14.89 58.93
N ASP A 726 -43.86 15.22 59.90
CA ASP A 726 -43.85 16.52 60.58
C ASP A 726 -42.57 17.30 60.27
N GLU A 727 -42.72 18.46 59.62
CA GLU A 727 -41.62 19.38 59.29
C GLU A 727 -40.80 19.79 60.54
N ASN A 728 -41.43 19.87 61.72
CA ASN A 728 -40.75 20.25 62.97
C ASN A 728 -39.66 19.25 63.39
N GLU A 729 -39.78 17.96 63.06
CA GLU A 729 -38.76 16.95 63.39
C GLU A 729 -37.45 17.19 62.62
N PHE A 730 -37.56 17.73 61.40
CA PHE A 730 -36.42 18.11 60.56
C PHE A 730 -35.77 19.41 61.03
N TYR A 731 -36.55 20.40 61.49
CA TYR A 731 -36.01 21.59 62.17
C TYR A 731 -35.30 21.24 63.48
N ALA A 732 -35.90 20.40 64.33
CA ALA A 732 -35.31 20.01 65.62
C ALA A 732 -34.00 19.19 65.48
N SER A 733 -33.84 18.48 64.37
CA SER A 733 -32.64 17.69 64.03
C SER A 733 -31.63 18.42 63.15
N GLY A 734 -31.93 19.64 62.70
CA GLY A 734 -31.06 20.45 61.82
C GLY A 734 -30.94 19.90 60.40
N GLN A 735 -31.97 19.20 59.90
CA GLN A 735 -32.02 18.54 58.59
C GLN A 735 -33.17 19.08 57.73
N GLU A 736 -33.41 20.39 57.79
CA GLU A 736 -34.52 21.10 57.13
C GLU A 736 -34.67 20.76 55.63
N THR A 737 -33.56 20.64 54.90
CA THR A 737 -33.55 20.30 53.46
C THR A 737 -33.95 18.85 53.16
N ARG A 738 -33.98 17.96 54.15
CA ARG A 738 -34.33 16.54 53.96
C ARG A 738 -35.82 16.25 54.11
N PHE A 739 -36.61 17.21 54.57
CA PHE A 739 -38.06 17.05 54.72
C PHE A 739 -38.74 16.68 53.40
N VAL A 740 -38.40 17.38 52.32
CA VAL A 740 -38.93 17.14 50.98
C VAL A 740 -38.42 15.80 50.43
N GLU A 741 -37.11 15.54 50.51
CA GLU A 741 -36.50 14.29 50.07
C GLU A 741 -37.13 13.07 50.76
N THR A 742 -37.30 13.14 52.09
CA THR A 742 -37.93 12.06 52.88
C THR A 742 -39.39 11.85 52.48
N THR A 743 -40.13 12.92 52.21
CA THR A 743 -41.53 12.83 51.76
C THR A 743 -41.63 12.19 50.38
N LEU A 744 -40.81 12.61 49.42
CA LEU A 744 -40.83 12.05 48.06
C LEU A 744 -40.35 10.59 48.03
N ASN A 745 -39.31 10.24 48.78
CA ASN A 745 -38.82 8.87 48.85
C ASN A 745 -39.86 7.94 49.50
N SER A 746 -40.50 8.36 50.60
CA SER A 746 -41.59 7.60 51.24
C SER A 746 -42.77 7.36 50.28
N VAL A 747 -43.09 8.35 49.42
CA VAL A 747 -44.12 8.20 48.38
C VAL A 747 -43.66 7.20 47.30
N ILE A 748 -42.41 7.25 46.85
CA ILE A 748 -41.84 6.30 45.88
C ILE A 748 -41.87 4.87 46.45
N ASP A 749 -41.44 4.67 47.69
CA ASP A 749 -41.44 3.37 48.38
C ASP A 749 -42.86 2.79 48.57
N SER A 750 -43.88 3.65 48.57
CA SER A 750 -45.29 3.25 48.70
C SER A 750 -45.93 2.81 47.38
N ILE A 751 -45.34 3.13 46.22
CA ILE A 751 -45.89 2.84 44.90
C ILE A 751 -45.15 1.63 44.27
N PRO A 752 -45.85 0.62 43.74
CA PRO A 752 -45.20 -0.52 43.08
C PRO A 752 -44.26 -0.10 41.95
N PHE A 753 -43.06 -0.69 41.91
CA PHE A 753 -42.03 -0.37 40.91
C PHE A 753 -42.48 -0.62 39.46
N GLU A 754 -43.39 -1.56 39.23
CA GLU A 754 -43.94 -1.84 37.89
C GLU A 754 -44.81 -0.68 37.37
N ASP A 755 -45.58 -0.04 38.24
CA ASP A 755 -46.41 1.12 37.91
C ASP A 755 -45.53 2.33 37.54
N LEU A 756 -44.47 2.58 38.34
CA LEU A 756 -43.47 3.63 38.11
C LEU A 756 -42.69 3.44 36.80
N LYS A 757 -42.51 2.18 36.37
CA LYS A 757 -41.68 1.79 35.21
C LYS A 757 -42.44 1.74 33.90
N TYR A 758 -43.71 1.36 33.91
CA TYR A 758 -44.47 1.12 32.68
C TYR A 758 -45.67 2.05 32.48
N GLY A 759 -46.29 2.56 33.55
CA GLY A 759 -47.55 3.32 33.44
C GLY A 759 -48.66 2.53 32.72
N MET A 760 -48.64 1.20 32.81
CA MET A 760 -49.61 0.31 32.17
C MET A 760 -50.74 -0.04 33.12
N ASN A 761 -51.96 -0.16 32.59
CA ASN A 761 -53.10 -0.67 33.37
C ASN A 761 -52.92 -2.18 33.64
N LEU A 762 -53.37 -2.68 34.80
CA LEU A 762 -53.38 -4.12 35.12
C LEU A 762 -54.04 -5.01 34.05
N ALA A 763 -54.94 -4.44 33.24
CA ALA A 763 -55.60 -5.11 32.12
C ALA A 763 -54.66 -5.58 31.00
N ASP A 764 -53.40 -5.12 30.96
CA ASP A 764 -52.46 -5.42 29.88
C ASP A 764 -51.47 -6.56 30.14
N CYS A 765 -51.40 -7.11 31.35
CA CYS A 765 -50.48 -8.20 31.73
C CYS A 765 -50.78 -9.54 31.02
N PRO A 766 -49.76 -10.41 30.80
CA PRO A 766 -49.96 -11.73 30.21
C PRO A 766 -50.59 -12.74 31.19
N ASP A 767 -51.51 -13.56 30.68
CA ASP A 767 -52.18 -14.64 31.43
C ASP A 767 -51.27 -15.86 31.67
N LEU A 768 -50.32 -16.13 30.77
CA LEU A 768 -49.37 -17.26 30.83
C LEU A 768 -48.01 -16.85 30.27
N ARG A 769 -46.92 -17.37 30.84
CA ARG A 769 -45.55 -17.25 30.34
C ARG A 769 -44.98 -18.61 29.95
N ILE A 770 -44.54 -18.75 28.71
CA ILE A 770 -44.01 -19.99 28.14
C ILE A 770 -42.62 -19.71 27.56
N ILE A 771 -41.63 -20.56 27.86
CA ILE A 771 -40.31 -20.49 27.22
C ILE A 771 -40.25 -21.48 26.05
N MET A 772 -39.85 -21.01 24.88
CA MET A 772 -39.51 -21.85 23.71
C MET A 772 -37.98 -21.91 23.54
N CYS A 773 -37.41 -23.11 23.63
CA CYS A 773 -35.95 -23.34 23.58
C CYS A 773 -35.50 -23.95 22.25
N ASN A 774 -34.56 -23.29 21.57
CA ASN A 774 -33.91 -23.78 20.34
C ASN A 774 -32.42 -24.11 20.60
N PHE A 775 -31.86 -25.10 19.88
CA PHE A 775 -30.44 -25.43 19.97
C PHE A 775 -29.57 -24.63 18.99
N CYS A 776 -28.40 -24.19 19.45
CA CYS A 776 -27.55 -23.29 18.69
C CYS A 776 -26.84 -24.02 17.54
N GLY A 777 -26.95 -23.46 16.33
CA GLY A 777 -26.41 -24.04 15.12
C GLY A 777 -27.23 -25.21 14.53
N ASP A 778 -28.50 -25.38 14.95
CA ASP A 778 -29.38 -26.33 14.28
C ASP A 778 -29.68 -25.92 12.82
N PRO A 779 -29.85 -26.89 11.91
CA PRO A 779 -29.90 -26.64 10.46
C PRO A 779 -31.22 -26.06 9.95
N PHE A 780 -32.28 -25.99 10.78
CA PHE A 780 -33.58 -25.44 10.40
C PHE A 780 -33.65 -23.92 10.61
N SER A 781 -34.42 -23.24 9.76
CA SER A 781 -34.59 -21.79 9.75
C SER A 781 -35.50 -21.32 10.88
N THR A 782 -34.89 -20.86 11.98
CA THR A 782 -35.65 -20.18 13.05
C THR A 782 -36.40 -18.95 12.50
N GLU A 783 -35.93 -18.31 11.43
CA GLU A 783 -36.64 -17.21 10.75
C GLU A 783 -37.95 -17.67 10.08
N ASN A 784 -37.96 -18.82 9.40
CA ASN A 784 -39.18 -19.37 8.77
C ASN A 784 -40.21 -19.77 9.83
N MET A 785 -39.74 -20.43 10.89
CA MET A 785 -40.59 -20.88 12.01
C MET A 785 -41.24 -19.69 12.73
N LEU A 786 -40.46 -18.68 13.10
CA LEU A 786 -40.99 -17.48 13.76
C LEU A 786 -41.88 -16.66 12.83
N SER A 787 -41.52 -16.53 11.54
CA SER A 787 -42.36 -15.83 10.56
C SER A 787 -43.72 -16.50 10.39
N SER A 788 -43.77 -17.84 10.36
CA SER A 788 -45.02 -18.61 10.29
C SER A 788 -45.92 -18.38 11.51
N MET A 789 -45.33 -18.14 12.69
CA MET A 789 -46.07 -17.79 13.91
C MET A 789 -46.52 -16.32 13.92
N MET A 790 -45.68 -15.39 13.46
CA MET A 790 -45.96 -13.94 13.42
C MET A 790 -47.01 -13.54 12.36
N ILE A 791 -47.36 -14.42 11.43
CA ILE A 791 -48.45 -14.20 10.45
C ILE A 791 -49.85 -14.37 11.07
N GLU A 792 -49.98 -14.97 12.26
CA GLU A 792 -51.27 -15.08 12.96
C GLU A 792 -51.76 -13.69 13.44
N GLN A 793 -53.02 -13.35 13.15
CA GLN A 793 -53.61 -12.00 13.28
C GLN A 793 -53.81 -11.49 14.73
N SER A 794 -53.10 -12.05 15.70
CA SER A 794 -53.27 -11.75 17.13
C SER A 794 -51.95 -11.79 17.92
N CYS A 795 -50.83 -11.45 17.29
CA CYS A 795 -49.52 -11.33 17.94
C CYS A 795 -49.04 -9.87 18.10
N ILE A 796 -48.32 -9.60 19.19
CA ILE A 796 -47.79 -8.28 19.58
C ILE A 796 -46.32 -8.47 20.00
N ASN A 797 -45.43 -7.56 19.59
CA ASN A 797 -44.03 -7.60 20.05
C ASN A 797 -43.95 -7.05 21.49
N ALA A 798 -43.41 -7.86 22.40
CA ALA A 798 -43.33 -7.57 23.84
C ALA A 798 -41.89 -7.42 24.36
N GLY A 799 -40.87 -7.40 23.49
CA GLY A 799 -39.48 -7.19 23.87
C GLY A 799 -38.48 -7.81 22.89
N GLU A 800 -37.20 -7.73 23.22
CA GLU A 800 -36.12 -8.22 22.35
C GLU A 800 -36.15 -9.73 22.08
N ARG A 801 -36.88 -10.50 22.92
CA ARG A 801 -37.05 -11.96 22.82
C ARG A 801 -38.48 -12.45 23.07
N ASN A 802 -39.46 -11.56 23.23
CA ASN A 802 -40.80 -11.91 23.73
C ASN A 802 -41.89 -11.55 22.71
N ILE A 803 -42.80 -12.49 22.43
CA ILE A 803 -43.99 -12.28 21.60
C ILE A 803 -45.22 -12.61 22.43
N ILE A 804 -46.21 -11.71 22.50
CA ILE A 804 -47.51 -12.00 23.11
C ILE A 804 -48.48 -12.47 22.03
N PHE A 805 -49.15 -13.59 22.26
CA PHE A 805 -50.24 -14.11 21.43
C PHE A 805 -51.57 -13.99 22.18
N GLU A 806 -52.59 -13.42 21.54
CA GLU A 806 -53.96 -13.48 22.06
C GLU A 806 -54.73 -14.64 21.42
N MET A 807 -55.20 -15.59 22.22
CA MET A 807 -55.93 -16.78 21.74
C MET A 807 -57.03 -17.23 22.71
N PHE A 808 -57.97 -18.06 22.25
CA PHE A 808 -59.00 -18.63 23.12
C PHE A 808 -58.49 -19.90 23.81
N LEU A 809 -58.49 -19.90 25.14
CA LEU A 809 -58.26 -21.08 25.98
C LEU A 809 -59.56 -21.38 26.73
N GLY A 810 -60.31 -22.36 26.25
CA GLY A 810 -61.70 -22.58 26.67
C GLY A 810 -62.63 -21.47 26.18
N ASP A 811 -63.54 -21.01 27.03
CA ASP A 811 -64.56 -20.00 26.69
C ASP A 811 -64.06 -18.54 26.81
N SER A 812 -62.77 -18.33 27.07
CA SER A 812 -62.18 -16.99 27.28
C SER A 812 -60.97 -16.75 26.40
N LYS A 813 -60.83 -15.50 25.93
CA LYS A 813 -59.61 -15.01 25.29
C LYS A 813 -58.54 -14.77 26.38
N ARG A 814 -57.31 -15.20 26.11
CA ARG A 814 -56.14 -15.14 27.00
C ARG A 814 -54.92 -14.60 26.26
N ARG A 815 -54.01 -13.95 26.99
CA ARG A 815 -52.71 -13.46 26.52
C ARG A 815 -51.59 -14.42 26.92
N VAL A 816 -50.95 -15.07 25.96
CA VAL A 816 -49.82 -15.97 26.22
C VAL A 816 -48.54 -15.25 25.79
N GLU A 817 -47.67 -14.93 26.74
CA GLU A 817 -46.31 -14.46 26.48
C GLU A 817 -45.41 -15.66 26.15
N LEU A 818 -44.81 -15.62 24.96
CA LEU A 818 -43.83 -16.59 24.50
C LEU A 818 -42.44 -15.95 24.53
N ILE A 819 -41.59 -16.46 25.41
CA ILE A 819 -40.18 -16.09 25.55
C ILE A 819 -39.36 -17.02 24.66
N LEU A 820 -38.65 -16.44 23.68
CA LEU A 820 -37.82 -17.18 22.73
C LEU A 820 -36.37 -17.20 23.22
N SER A 821 -35.78 -18.37 23.40
CA SER A 821 -34.44 -18.51 23.96
C SER A 821 -33.66 -19.68 23.34
N SER A 822 -32.34 -19.62 23.44
CA SER A 822 -31.50 -20.81 23.37
C SER A 822 -31.59 -21.64 24.65
N TYR A 823 -31.23 -22.93 24.59
CA TYR A 823 -31.10 -23.79 25.79
C TYR A 823 -30.11 -23.24 26.84
N HIS A 824 -29.06 -22.52 26.43
CA HIS A 824 -28.09 -21.96 27.36
C HIS A 824 -28.58 -20.63 27.96
N GLY A 825 -29.27 -19.81 27.16
CA GLY A 825 -29.89 -18.55 27.56
C GLY A 825 -31.09 -18.73 28.48
N ALA A 826 -31.78 -19.88 28.42
CA ALA A 826 -32.97 -20.15 29.23
C ALA A 826 -32.69 -20.15 30.75
N ASN A 827 -31.43 -20.34 31.18
CA ASN A 827 -31.04 -20.19 32.60
C ASN A 827 -31.25 -18.75 33.13
N ALA A 828 -31.33 -17.73 32.27
CA ALA A 828 -31.53 -16.33 32.68
C ALA A 828 -32.93 -16.10 33.27
N PHE A 829 -33.91 -16.93 32.92
CA PHE A 829 -35.31 -16.86 33.38
C PHE A 829 -35.58 -17.88 34.51
N ARG A 830 -34.54 -18.35 35.21
CA ARG A 830 -34.67 -19.37 36.27
C ARG A 830 -35.50 -18.85 37.45
N ASP A 831 -35.32 -17.59 37.80
CA ASP A 831 -35.93 -16.97 38.97
C ASP A 831 -37.25 -16.24 38.62
N ASP A 832 -37.70 -16.35 37.36
CA ASP A 832 -38.95 -15.79 36.85
C ASP A 832 -40.11 -16.82 36.94
N LEU A 833 -41.33 -16.32 37.12
CA LEU A 833 -42.54 -17.16 37.05
C LEU A 833 -42.79 -17.64 35.61
N ILE A 834 -42.48 -18.91 35.35
CA ILE A 834 -42.68 -19.60 34.07
C ILE A 834 -43.72 -20.72 34.21
N HIS A 835 -44.74 -20.72 33.35
CA HIS A 835 -45.85 -21.68 33.40
C HIS A 835 -45.63 -22.94 32.56
N GLY A 836 -44.65 -22.97 31.65
CA GLY A 836 -44.33 -24.17 30.86
C GLY A 836 -43.23 -23.97 29.82
N PHE A 837 -42.77 -25.09 29.24
CA PHE A 837 -41.67 -25.11 28.27
C PHE A 837 -42.04 -25.81 26.95
N ILE A 838 -41.60 -25.24 25.82
CA ILE A 838 -41.61 -25.87 24.50
C ILE A 838 -40.14 -26.08 24.08
N LEU A 839 -39.70 -27.33 23.96
CA LEU A 839 -38.31 -27.68 23.65
C LEU A 839 -38.20 -28.21 22.21
N LEU A 840 -37.44 -27.51 21.36
CA LEU A 840 -37.25 -27.86 19.94
C LEU A 840 -35.90 -28.54 19.75
N TYR A 841 -35.86 -29.58 18.92
CA TYR A 841 -34.61 -30.20 18.46
C TYR A 841 -34.67 -30.58 16.97
N SER A 842 -33.50 -30.59 16.32
CA SER A 842 -33.39 -31.04 14.93
C SER A 842 -33.36 -32.56 14.81
N SER A 843 -34.19 -33.12 13.92
CA SER A 843 -34.12 -34.54 13.54
C SER A 843 -32.90 -34.91 12.69
N LYS A 844 -31.97 -33.97 12.45
CA LYS A 844 -30.71 -34.22 11.70
C LYS A 844 -29.44 -34.09 12.56
N ARG A 845 -29.54 -33.73 13.84
CA ARG A 845 -28.37 -33.42 14.67
C ARG A 845 -28.49 -33.98 16.08
N LYS A 846 -27.71 -35.03 16.37
CA LYS A 846 -27.72 -35.74 17.64
C LYS A 846 -27.43 -34.81 18.84
N ALA A 847 -26.49 -33.88 18.71
CA ALA A 847 -26.17 -32.87 19.73
C ALA A 847 -27.39 -32.05 20.19
N SER A 848 -28.35 -31.79 19.30
CA SER A 848 -29.59 -31.07 19.61
C SER A 848 -30.47 -31.85 20.58
N LEU A 849 -30.70 -33.13 20.30
CA LEU A 849 -31.48 -34.02 21.17
C LEU A 849 -30.74 -34.33 22.49
N SER A 850 -29.43 -34.55 22.45
CA SER A 850 -28.60 -34.76 23.64
C SER A 850 -28.69 -33.58 24.60
N THR A 851 -28.59 -32.34 24.07
CA THR A 851 -28.69 -31.12 24.88
C THR A 851 -30.10 -30.92 25.41
N LEU A 852 -31.14 -31.15 24.59
CA LEU A 852 -32.54 -31.14 25.05
C LEU A 852 -32.71 -32.09 26.24
N SER A 853 -32.23 -33.32 26.13
CA SER A 853 -32.33 -34.32 27.20
C SER A 853 -31.63 -33.85 28.48
N ALA A 854 -30.36 -33.43 28.39
CA ALA A 854 -29.59 -32.93 29.54
C ALA A 854 -30.22 -31.68 30.20
N PHE A 855 -30.75 -30.75 29.40
CA PHE A 855 -31.45 -29.57 29.89
C PHE A 855 -32.78 -29.93 30.58
N SER A 856 -33.59 -30.79 29.95
CA SER A 856 -34.93 -31.15 30.43
C SER A 856 -34.95 -31.78 31.83
N LEU A 857 -33.90 -32.51 32.21
CA LEU A 857 -33.74 -33.11 33.53
C LEU A 857 -33.56 -32.08 34.67
N ASN A 858 -33.28 -30.82 34.32
CA ASN A 858 -33.11 -29.71 35.27
C ASN A 858 -34.34 -28.81 35.40
N ILE A 859 -35.46 -29.14 34.73
CA ILE A 859 -36.71 -28.35 34.78
C ILE A 859 -37.64 -28.89 35.89
N PRO A 860 -38.09 -28.08 36.86
CA PRO A 860 -38.85 -28.56 38.01
C PRO A 860 -40.33 -28.79 37.68
N ASN A 861 -40.72 -30.02 37.32
CA ASN A 861 -42.11 -30.52 37.24
C ASN A 861 -43.14 -29.69 36.42
N LEU A 862 -42.72 -28.67 35.67
CA LEU A 862 -43.58 -27.85 34.83
C LEU A 862 -44.11 -28.65 33.62
N PRO A 863 -45.28 -28.28 33.05
CA PRO A 863 -45.74 -28.85 31.80
C PRO A 863 -44.75 -28.60 30.65
N MET A 864 -44.54 -29.60 29.81
CA MET A 864 -43.58 -29.55 28.71
C MET A 864 -44.17 -30.06 27.39
N GLN A 865 -43.72 -29.47 26.29
CA GLN A 865 -43.94 -29.92 24.92
C GLN A 865 -42.58 -30.10 24.23
N ILE A 866 -42.28 -31.31 23.77
CA ILE A 866 -41.10 -31.61 22.96
C ILE A 866 -41.51 -31.61 21.47
N VAL A 867 -40.69 -31.01 20.62
CA VAL A 867 -40.94 -30.88 19.18
C VAL A 867 -39.71 -31.27 18.38
N SER A 868 -39.86 -32.28 17.51
CA SER A 868 -38.84 -32.63 16.51
C SER A 868 -39.06 -31.82 15.24
N VAL A 869 -38.08 -31.01 14.84
CA VAL A 869 -38.12 -30.19 13.62
C VAL A 869 -37.35 -30.86 12.49
N SER A 870 -37.88 -30.79 11.26
CA SER A 870 -37.28 -31.37 10.06
C SER A 870 -37.45 -30.47 8.83
N GLU A 871 -36.48 -30.47 7.93
CA GLU A 871 -36.50 -29.65 6.70
C GLU A 871 -37.40 -30.17 5.57
N GLN A 872 -37.81 -31.45 5.61
CA GLN A 872 -38.55 -32.09 4.51
C GLN A 872 -39.77 -32.85 5.03
N GLY A 873 -40.90 -32.14 5.09
CA GLY A 873 -42.24 -32.72 5.26
C GLY A 873 -42.50 -33.52 6.54
N GLY A 874 -41.89 -33.16 7.68
CA GLY A 874 -42.26 -33.66 9.03
C GLY A 874 -42.19 -35.19 9.17
N VAL A 875 -43.33 -35.85 8.93
CA VAL A 875 -43.49 -37.31 8.94
C VAL A 875 -42.70 -37.99 7.83
N ASN A 876 -42.48 -37.32 6.69
CA ASN A 876 -41.71 -37.89 5.57
C ASN A 876 -40.22 -38.09 5.89
N ALA A 877 -39.64 -37.24 6.75
CA ALA A 877 -38.24 -37.36 7.17
C ALA A 877 -37.98 -38.69 7.92
N PHE A 878 -38.97 -39.18 8.69
CA PHE A 878 -38.88 -40.44 9.45
C PHE A 878 -38.69 -41.68 8.56
N PHE A 879 -39.22 -41.66 7.33
CA PHE A 879 -39.16 -42.80 6.41
C PHE A 879 -37.98 -42.74 5.43
N ASN A 880 -37.33 -41.58 5.28
CA ASN A 880 -36.31 -41.32 4.27
C ASN A 880 -34.89 -41.12 4.84
N ASN A 881 -34.72 -41.02 6.16
CA ASN A 881 -33.43 -40.81 6.81
C ASN A 881 -33.32 -41.60 8.12
N GLU A 882 -32.40 -42.56 8.19
CA GLU A 882 -32.17 -43.42 9.36
C GLU A 882 -31.82 -42.62 10.63
N MET A 883 -31.06 -41.53 10.51
CA MET A 883 -30.74 -40.67 11.65
C MET A 883 -31.98 -39.94 12.17
N ALA A 884 -32.84 -39.44 11.28
CA ALA A 884 -34.11 -38.82 11.67
C ALA A 884 -35.05 -39.82 12.31
N GLN A 885 -35.11 -41.06 11.79
CA GLN A 885 -35.88 -42.14 12.38
C GLN A 885 -35.42 -42.43 13.83
N MET A 886 -34.11 -42.53 14.07
CA MET A 886 -33.56 -42.73 15.42
C MET A 886 -33.90 -41.55 16.35
N LEU A 887 -33.58 -40.31 15.96
CA LEU A 887 -33.76 -39.13 16.82
C LEU A 887 -35.24 -38.82 17.11
N ILE A 888 -36.15 -39.07 16.18
CA ILE A 888 -37.61 -38.94 16.42
C ILE A 888 -38.08 -40.01 17.43
N THR A 889 -37.60 -41.25 17.30
CA THR A 889 -37.97 -42.35 18.21
C THR A 889 -37.44 -42.10 19.63
N GLU A 890 -36.19 -41.63 19.75
CA GLU A 890 -35.55 -41.32 21.02
C GLU A 890 -36.21 -40.11 21.71
N GLY A 891 -36.52 -39.04 20.96
CA GLY A 891 -37.22 -37.87 21.50
C GLY A 891 -38.64 -38.18 22.00
N ASN A 892 -39.38 -39.07 21.33
CA ASN A 892 -40.66 -39.56 21.85
C ASN A 892 -40.46 -40.32 23.17
N SER A 893 -39.42 -41.16 23.28
CA SER A 893 -39.11 -41.86 24.53
C SER A 893 -38.70 -40.92 25.66
N ILE A 894 -38.06 -39.79 25.36
CA ILE A 894 -37.75 -38.74 26.33
C ILE A 894 -39.04 -38.04 26.78
N ALA A 895 -39.96 -37.73 25.86
CA ALA A 895 -41.26 -37.15 26.19
C ALA A 895 -42.09 -38.07 27.11
N ASP A 896 -42.17 -39.36 26.79
CA ASP A 896 -42.84 -40.37 27.63
C ASP A 896 -42.28 -40.42 29.06
N LYS A 897 -40.95 -40.34 29.22
CA LYS A 897 -40.28 -40.34 30.54
C LYS A 897 -40.60 -39.08 31.36
N LEU A 898 -40.64 -37.92 30.72
CA LEU A 898 -40.91 -36.62 31.34
C LEU A 898 -42.41 -36.33 31.52
N ARG A 899 -43.29 -37.16 30.95
CA ARG A 899 -44.74 -36.90 30.81
C ARG A 899 -45.03 -35.62 30.01
N ALA A 900 -44.16 -35.32 29.05
CA ALA A 900 -44.31 -34.19 28.13
C ALA A 900 -45.18 -34.57 26.92
N HIS A 901 -45.77 -33.57 26.27
CA HIS A 901 -46.36 -33.76 24.93
C HIS A 901 -45.23 -33.96 23.90
N PHE A 902 -45.49 -34.75 22.85
CA PHE A 902 -44.56 -34.93 21.73
C PHE A 902 -45.21 -34.56 20.40
N ALA A 903 -44.48 -33.82 19.55
CA ALA A 903 -44.92 -33.42 18.23
C ALA A 903 -43.77 -33.47 17.21
N THR A 904 -44.11 -33.58 15.93
CA THR A 904 -43.18 -33.45 14.81
C THR A 904 -43.58 -32.27 13.91
N ALA A 905 -42.59 -31.56 13.39
CA ALA A 905 -42.75 -30.30 12.66
C ALA A 905 -41.93 -30.26 11.37
N SER A 906 -42.39 -29.42 10.43
CA SER A 906 -41.70 -29.08 9.19
C SER A 906 -41.26 -27.62 9.22
N ASP A 907 -40.07 -27.33 8.71
CA ASP A 907 -39.53 -25.98 8.49
C ASP A 907 -39.97 -25.36 7.14
N GLU A 908 -40.86 -26.05 6.43
CA GLU A 908 -41.51 -25.56 5.20
C GLU A 908 -42.57 -24.49 5.51
N ASP A 909 -42.64 -23.45 4.68
CA ASP A 909 -43.48 -22.25 4.85
C ASP A 909 -44.93 -22.55 5.29
N ASN A 910 -45.40 -21.77 6.28
CA ASN A 910 -46.76 -21.76 6.83
C ASN A 910 -47.23 -23.01 7.60
N GLN A 911 -46.36 -24.00 7.87
CA GLN A 911 -46.75 -25.19 8.64
C GLN A 911 -46.57 -25.02 10.17
N PHE A 912 -45.63 -24.18 10.63
CA PHE A 912 -45.36 -23.98 12.06
C PHE A 912 -46.21 -22.85 12.67
N LYS A 913 -47.38 -23.21 13.22
CA LYS A 913 -48.38 -22.25 13.76
C LYS A 913 -48.47 -22.32 15.29
N PHE A 914 -48.55 -21.19 15.97
CA PHE A 914 -48.64 -21.17 17.43
C PHE A 914 -49.92 -21.82 17.95
N ALA A 915 -51.03 -21.67 17.21
CA ALA A 915 -52.29 -22.37 17.49
C ALA A 915 -52.17 -23.91 17.59
N SER A 916 -51.12 -24.54 17.04
CA SER A 916 -50.89 -25.99 17.17
C SER A 916 -50.59 -26.42 18.62
N PHE A 917 -50.09 -25.51 19.47
CA PHE A 917 -49.78 -25.77 20.88
C PHE A 917 -51.00 -25.68 21.81
N ALA A 918 -52.20 -25.40 21.29
CA ALA A 918 -53.41 -25.25 22.10
C ALA A 918 -53.71 -26.42 23.09
N PRO A 919 -53.46 -27.71 22.77
CA PRO A 919 -53.63 -28.80 23.74
C PRO A 919 -52.69 -28.70 24.94
N PHE A 920 -51.42 -28.36 24.70
CA PHE A 920 -50.40 -28.12 25.73
C PHE A 920 -50.72 -26.87 26.55
N LEU A 921 -51.06 -25.76 25.90
CA LEU A 921 -51.40 -24.49 26.56
C LEU A 921 -52.66 -24.62 27.44
N LYS A 922 -53.59 -25.50 27.08
CA LYS A 922 -54.73 -25.83 27.94
C LYS A 922 -54.30 -26.57 29.22
N GLU A 923 -53.41 -27.54 29.13
CA GLU A 923 -52.88 -28.22 30.32
C GLU A 923 -52.13 -27.25 31.24
N VAL A 924 -51.33 -26.35 30.65
CA VAL A 924 -50.66 -25.27 31.39
C VAL A 924 -51.68 -24.38 32.11
N TRP A 925 -52.75 -23.98 31.42
CA TRP A 925 -53.82 -23.18 32.01
C TRP A 925 -54.53 -23.91 33.16
N ASP A 926 -54.88 -25.18 32.97
CA ASP A 926 -55.57 -25.98 33.99
C ASP A 926 -54.69 -26.20 35.24
N LYS A 927 -53.35 -26.22 35.08
CA LYS A 927 -52.36 -26.32 36.17
C LYS A 927 -51.87 -24.98 36.73
N LYS A 928 -52.20 -23.84 36.10
CA LYS A 928 -51.69 -22.51 36.48
C LYS A 928 -51.72 -22.24 37.99
N PRO A 929 -52.82 -22.49 38.74
CA PRO A 929 -52.86 -22.22 40.18
C PRO A 929 -51.90 -23.09 41.00
N GLU A 930 -51.60 -24.32 40.57
CA GLU A 930 -50.63 -25.20 41.23
C GLU A 930 -49.20 -24.69 41.00
N ILE A 931 -48.92 -24.19 39.80
CA ILE A 931 -47.61 -23.66 39.40
C ILE A 931 -47.30 -22.35 40.14
N GLU A 932 -48.24 -21.40 40.13
CA GLU A 932 -48.09 -20.12 40.84
C GLU A 932 -48.01 -20.31 42.36
N HIS A 933 -48.76 -21.27 42.91
CA HIS A 933 -48.64 -21.62 44.32
C HIS A 933 -47.29 -22.27 44.65
N ALA A 934 -46.78 -23.15 43.80
CA ALA A 934 -45.46 -23.76 43.99
C ALA A 934 -44.35 -22.70 43.95
N PHE A 935 -44.37 -21.81 42.95
CA PHE A 935 -43.42 -20.70 42.81
C PHE A 935 -43.44 -19.77 44.03
N ASN A 936 -44.62 -19.35 44.49
CA ASN A 936 -44.76 -18.49 45.68
C ASN A 936 -44.42 -19.22 46.99
N MET A 937 -44.34 -20.55 47.00
CA MET A 937 -43.92 -21.35 48.16
C MET A 937 -42.40 -21.64 48.16
N GLU A 938 -41.67 -21.24 47.12
CA GLU A 938 -40.20 -21.28 47.08
C GLU A 938 -39.56 -20.02 47.71
N GLU A 939 -40.34 -19.13 48.33
CA GLU A 939 -39.80 -18.15 49.29
C GLU A 939 -39.17 -18.86 50.52
N PRO A 940 -37.94 -18.51 50.94
CA PRO A 940 -37.30 -19.14 52.08
C PRO A 940 -37.97 -18.72 53.40
N LEU A 941 -38.81 -19.61 53.93
CA LEU A 941 -39.40 -19.56 55.28
C LEU A 941 -38.34 -19.44 56.39
N THR A 942 -37.86 -18.23 56.63
CA THR A 942 -36.96 -17.88 57.73
C THR A 942 -37.76 -17.54 59.00
N ILE A 943 -38.55 -18.50 59.46
CA ILE A 943 -39.19 -18.43 60.78
C ILE A 943 -38.13 -18.73 61.85
N ASP A 944 -37.55 -17.66 62.39
CA ASP A 944 -36.65 -17.72 63.54
C ASP A 944 -37.36 -18.33 64.76
N SER A 945 -36.89 -19.51 65.17
CA SER A 945 -37.14 -20.10 66.48
C SER A 945 -35.84 -20.76 66.95
N GLY A 946 -34.89 -19.92 67.33
CA GLY A 946 -33.52 -20.35 67.60
C GLY A 946 -33.33 -21.32 68.78
N GLU A 947 -32.46 -22.29 68.58
CA GLU A 947 -31.44 -22.67 69.59
C GLU A 947 -30.23 -23.38 68.94
N GLY A 948 -29.07 -22.71 68.94
CA GLY A 948 -27.74 -23.31 69.03
C GLY A 948 -27.17 -24.14 67.86
N THR A 949 -26.37 -23.51 67.00
CA THR A 949 -24.90 -23.78 66.89
C THR A 949 -24.23 -22.74 65.98
N MET A 950 -22.93 -22.44 66.20
CA MET A 950 -22.30 -21.25 65.64
C MET A 950 -21.69 -21.45 64.24
N GLU A 951 -22.35 -20.93 63.21
CA GLU A 951 -21.70 -20.32 62.04
C GLU A 951 -22.45 -19.03 61.67
N HIS A 952 -21.74 -17.94 61.39
CA HIS A 952 -22.35 -16.63 61.09
C HIS A 952 -22.07 -16.20 59.65
N SER A 953 -23.13 -16.18 58.85
CA SER A 953 -23.18 -15.53 57.54
C SER A 953 -23.18 -14.01 57.67
N MET A 954 -22.68 -13.30 56.64
CA MET A 954 -23.00 -11.89 56.39
C MET A 954 -23.64 -11.74 55.00
N HIS A 955 -24.52 -10.76 54.88
CA HIS A 955 -25.55 -10.62 53.86
C HIS A 955 -25.07 -10.55 52.39
N HIS A 956 -25.98 -10.97 51.51
CA HIS A 956 -26.00 -10.53 50.11
C HIS A 956 -26.23 -9.02 50.02
N HIS A 957 -25.38 -8.37 49.21
CA HIS A 957 -25.65 -7.10 48.55
C HIS A 957 -25.26 -7.27 47.09
N HIS A 958 -25.97 -6.58 46.18
CA HIS A 958 -25.68 -6.61 44.75
C HIS A 958 -24.20 -6.36 44.48
N GLN A 959 -23.49 -7.36 43.96
CA GLN A 959 -22.18 -7.14 43.37
C GLN A 959 -22.33 -6.75 41.91
N GLN A 960 -22.17 -5.46 41.67
CA GLN A 960 -21.68 -4.95 40.39
C GLN A 960 -20.45 -5.77 39.97
N ALA A 961 -20.33 -6.09 38.68
CA ALA A 961 -19.15 -6.75 38.16
C ALA A 961 -17.90 -5.90 38.49
N PRO A 962 -16.83 -6.48 39.07
CA PRO A 962 -15.64 -5.73 39.41
C PRO A 962 -14.95 -5.21 38.14
N GLN A 963 -14.63 -3.92 38.10
CA GLN A 963 -13.83 -3.36 37.02
C GLN A 963 -12.46 -4.07 36.96
N PRO A 964 -11.94 -4.40 35.76
CA PRO A 964 -10.59 -4.90 35.62
C PRO A 964 -9.59 -3.81 36.04
N PRO A 965 -8.53 -4.13 36.81
CA PRO A 965 -7.55 -3.13 37.23
C PRO A 965 -6.78 -2.59 36.02
N PRO A 966 -6.43 -1.28 36.01
CA PRO A 966 -5.67 -0.69 34.92
C PRO A 966 -4.26 -1.31 34.84
N ARG A 967 -3.91 -1.84 33.67
CA ARG A 967 -2.52 -2.22 33.36
C ARG A 967 -1.72 -0.97 33.02
N TYR A 968 -0.73 -0.61 33.83
CA TYR A 968 0.59 -0.19 33.33
C TYR A 968 1.65 -0.33 34.43
N GLU A 969 2.82 -0.83 34.03
CA GLU A 969 4.05 -0.99 34.83
C GLU A 969 3.98 -1.98 36.02
N SER A 970 4.94 -2.91 36.20
CA SER A 970 6.17 -3.16 35.43
C SER A 970 6.72 -4.58 35.68
N TYR A 971 7.77 -4.91 34.95
CA TYR A 971 8.67 -6.06 35.17
C TYR A 971 9.19 -6.15 36.62
N LEU A 972 9.86 -7.27 36.92
CA LEU A 972 10.72 -7.56 38.10
C LEU A 972 10.07 -8.37 39.22
N ILE A 973 10.15 -9.71 39.11
CA ILE A 973 10.42 -10.56 40.28
C ILE A 973 11.92 -10.80 40.32
N ASN A 974 12.57 -10.28 41.36
CA ASN A 974 13.87 -10.74 41.81
C ASN A 974 13.78 -10.92 43.33
N GLY A 975 13.83 -12.16 43.80
CA GLY A 975 13.71 -12.46 45.22
C GLY A 975 15.07 -12.48 45.92
N SER A 976 15.24 -11.70 46.99
CA SER A 976 15.88 -12.19 48.23
C SER A 976 15.90 -11.16 49.39
N ALA A 977 15.39 -11.62 50.52
CA ALA A 977 15.96 -11.47 51.88
C ALA A 977 16.21 -10.08 52.54
N THR A 978 15.46 -9.88 53.64
CA THR A 978 15.91 -9.46 55.00
C THR A 978 16.31 -8.00 55.35
N THR A 979 15.48 -7.45 56.26
CA THR A 979 15.80 -6.76 57.55
C THR A 979 16.12 -5.25 57.69
N TYR A 980 15.59 -4.72 58.81
CA TYR A 980 15.94 -3.51 59.60
C TYR A 980 15.55 -2.07 59.16
N ARG A 981 14.38 -1.63 59.69
CA ARG A 981 14.19 -0.58 60.72
C ARG A 981 14.84 0.84 60.57
N SER A 982 13.96 1.85 60.76
CA SER A 982 14.15 3.13 61.49
C SER A 982 14.35 4.47 60.75
N GLN A 983 13.30 5.30 60.88
CA GLN A 983 13.31 6.70 61.39
C GLN A 983 13.75 7.94 60.57
N HIS A 984 12.72 8.80 60.35
CA HIS A 984 12.58 10.19 60.82
C HIS A 984 13.01 11.43 59.98
N GLN A 985 12.08 12.41 60.00
CA GLN A 985 12.21 13.88 60.04
C GLN A 985 12.42 14.70 58.73
N HIS A 986 11.30 15.15 58.13
CA HIS A 986 10.73 16.53 58.21
C HIS A 986 11.64 17.75 58.57
N PRO A 987 11.22 19.01 58.27
CA PRO A 987 10.35 19.53 57.18
C PRO A 987 10.75 20.95 56.66
N HIS A 988 9.77 21.69 56.09
CA HIS A 988 9.72 23.15 55.75
C HIS A 988 10.32 23.62 54.42
N ALA A 989 9.75 24.60 53.69
CA ALA A 989 8.38 25.19 53.69
C ALA A 989 8.15 26.08 52.43
N GLN A 990 6.87 26.32 52.07
CA GLN A 990 6.23 27.60 51.64
C GLN A 990 6.98 28.63 50.74
N GLN A 991 6.33 29.43 49.85
CA GLN A 991 4.98 29.52 49.27
C GLN A 991 4.97 30.68 48.23
N LYS A 992 3.90 30.77 47.42
CA LYS A 992 3.45 31.90 46.55
C LYS A 992 4.12 31.99 45.18
N MET A 993 3.40 31.94 44.04
CA MET A 993 2.10 32.55 43.61
C MET A 993 2.21 34.03 43.23
N LEU A 994 2.07 34.27 41.92
CA LEU A 994 1.09 35.13 41.22
C LEU A 994 1.57 35.13 39.75
N PHE A 995 0.75 34.76 38.76
CA PHE A 995 -0.29 35.59 38.13
C PHE A 995 0.26 37.00 37.76
N ASP A 996 0.08 37.53 36.56
CA ASP A 996 -1.01 37.22 35.63
C ASP A 996 -0.80 37.68 34.18
N ASN A 997 -1.55 37.03 33.29
CA ASN A 997 -2.28 37.57 32.15
C ASN A 997 -1.61 38.29 30.95
N ARG A 998 -2.16 37.90 29.78
CA ARG A 998 -2.55 38.74 28.61
C ARG A 998 -1.43 39.26 27.70
N SER A 999 -1.64 39.39 26.39
CA SER A 999 -2.71 38.97 25.44
C SER A 999 -2.29 39.45 24.04
N VAL A 1000 -2.98 39.32 22.90
CA VAL A 1000 -4.33 38.91 22.48
C VAL A 1000 -4.08 38.21 21.12
N ASN A 1001 -4.59 37.00 20.87
CA ASN A 1001 -5.91 36.74 20.26
C ASN A 1001 -6.01 37.31 18.82
N SER A 1002 -6.65 36.66 17.84
CA SER A 1002 -7.53 35.48 17.87
C SER A 1002 -7.73 34.96 16.43
N LEU A 1003 -8.04 33.66 16.32
CA LEU A 1003 -9.09 33.01 15.50
C LEU A 1003 -9.66 33.79 14.28
N ASP A 1004 -10.02 33.16 13.16
CA ASP A 1004 -11.02 32.09 13.11
C ASP A 1004 -11.04 31.33 11.76
N ASP A 1005 -11.94 30.33 11.71
CA ASP A 1005 -12.53 29.65 10.55
C ASP A 1005 -11.67 28.60 9.80
N LEU A 1006 -12.07 27.32 9.82
CA LEU A 1006 -13.22 26.66 9.15
C LEU A 1006 -13.02 26.51 7.63
N ASP A 1007 -13.28 25.36 6.99
CA ASP A 1007 -13.72 24.05 7.49
C ASP A 1007 -13.48 22.93 6.46
N ASN A 1008 -13.73 21.69 6.89
CA ASN A 1008 -14.22 20.53 6.12
C ASN A 1008 -13.29 19.55 5.35
N LEU A 1009 -13.57 18.27 5.64
CA LEU A 1009 -13.56 17.07 4.77
C LEU A 1009 -12.23 16.39 4.38
N LYS A 1010 -11.70 15.56 5.30
CA LYS A 1010 -11.85 14.08 5.29
C LYS A 1010 -10.78 13.35 6.13
N GLN A 1011 -11.14 12.90 7.34
CA GLN A 1011 -10.45 11.79 8.02
C GLN A 1011 -11.46 10.93 8.79
N HIS A 1012 -11.85 9.79 8.22
CA HIS A 1012 -12.40 8.64 8.93
C HIS A 1012 -12.41 7.42 7.99
N GLN A 1013 -11.40 6.56 8.13
CA GLN A 1013 -11.37 5.11 7.85
C GLN A 1013 -9.91 4.66 7.67
N GLN A 1014 -9.35 4.02 8.70
CA GLN A 1014 -8.39 2.91 8.63
C GLN A 1014 -7.90 2.54 10.04
N GLN A 1015 -8.71 1.72 10.71
CA GLN A 1015 -8.22 0.72 11.66
C GLN A 1015 -8.72 -0.64 11.16
N TYR A 1016 -7.97 -1.71 11.49
CA TYR A 1016 -8.10 -3.07 10.94
C TYR A 1016 -7.64 -3.23 9.48
N SER A 1017 -6.37 -3.60 9.28
CA SER A 1017 -6.03 -4.94 8.77
C SER A 1017 -4.52 -5.24 8.84
N ASN A 1018 -4.18 -6.53 8.81
CA ASN A 1018 -2.88 -7.14 8.52
C ASN A 1018 -1.69 -6.92 9.48
N MET A 1019 -1.33 -7.99 10.22
CA MET A 1019 -0.01 -8.19 10.81
C MET A 1019 0.34 -9.70 10.87
N TYR A 1020 1.00 -10.22 9.82
CA TYR A 1020 1.89 -11.40 9.79
C TYR A 1020 2.67 -11.32 8.46
N TYR A 1021 4.00 -11.40 8.41
CA TYR A 1021 4.80 -12.65 8.40
C TYR A 1021 6.29 -12.35 8.76
N TYR A 1022 6.95 -13.30 9.44
CA TYR A 1022 8.31 -13.89 9.22
C TYR A 1022 9.50 -13.01 8.71
N GLU A 1023 10.78 -13.21 9.09
CA GLU A 1023 11.47 -14.25 9.88
C GLU A 1023 12.80 -13.69 10.48
N ASP A 1024 13.62 -14.58 11.05
CA ASP A 1024 15.09 -14.65 10.97
C ASP A 1024 15.91 -14.41 12.26
N SER A 1025 16.64 -15.46 12.67
CA SER A 1025 18.07 -15.39 13.05
C SER A 1025 18.62 -16.78 13.39
N SER A 1026 19.79 -17.11 12.86
CA SER A 1026 20.62 -18.25 13.25
C SER A 1026 22.02 -17.78 13.64
N ASP A 1027 22.61 -18.33 14.73
CA ASP A 1027 24.03 -18.75 14.76
C ASP A 1027 24.53 -19.30 16.14
N PHE A 1028 25.12 -20.50 16.07
CA PHE A 1028 26.32 -21.04 16.73
C PHE A 1028 26.67 -20.87 18.26
N ASP A 1029 26.53 -22.01 18.98
CA ASP A 1029 27.64 -22.87 19.50
C ASP A 1029 28.19 -22.80 20.97
N LYS A 1030 28.47 -24.01 21.49
CA LYS A 1030 29.37 -24.45 22.61
C LYS A 1030 29.14 -24.09 24.10
N GLY A 1031 28.68 -25.12 24.85
CA GLY A 1031 29.56 -25.81 25.83
C GLY A 1031 29.10 -25.97 27.31
N GLY A 1032 29.16 -27.20 27.86
CA GLY A 1032 29.46 -27.41 29.31
C GLY A 1032 28.48 -28.16 30.24
N SER A 1033 28.28 -29.48 30.05
CA SER A 1033 28.10 -30.54 31.08
C SER A 1033 27.55 -30.25 32.52
N ASN A 1034 26.46 -30.93 32.93
CA ASN A 1034 26.51 -32.16 33.78
C ASN A 1034 25.15 -32.69 34.32
N GLN A 1035 24.95 -34.02 34.22
CA GLN A 1035 24.35 -35.02 35.16
C GLN A 1035 23.09 -34.68 36.01
N GLY A 1036 22.08 -35.55 36.21
CA GLY A 1036 21.77 -36.95 35.81
C GLY A 1036 20.24 -37.19 35.98
N PHE A 1037 19.59 -38.28 35.55
CA PHE A 1037 19.77 -39.72 35.86
C PHE A 1037 19.43 -40.62 34.63
N GLN A 1038 19.84 -41.90 34.66
CA GLN A 1038 19.68 -42.90 33.59
C GLN A 1038 18.78 -44.10 33.98
N ILE A 1039 18.36 -44.89 32.96
CA ILE A 1039 17.75 -46.26 32.88
C ILE A 1039 16.60 -46.20 31.83
N TYR A 1040 16.42 -47.06 30.81
CA TYR A 1040 17.07 -48.31 30.31
C TYR A 1040 17.24 -48.25 28.76
N PRO A 1041 17.92 -49.22 28.09
CA PRO A 1041 18.09 -49.24 26.62
C PRO A 1041 16.89 -49.83 25.83
N PRO A 1042 16.77 -49.55 24.52
CA PRO A 1042 15.65 -50.04 23.69
C PRO A 1042 15.79 -51.51 23.24
N PRO A 1043 14.69 -52.22 22.96
CA PRO A 1043 14.72 -53.56 22.40
C PRO A 1043 15.11 -53.56 20.91
N THR A 1044 16.06 -54.41 20.55
CA THR A 1044 16.57 -54.58 19.19
C THR A 1044 15.85 -55.70 18.41
N THR A 1045 14.66 -55.45 17.88
CA THR A 1045 14.09 -56.06 16.65
C THR A 1045 12.69 -55.50 16.37
N PRO A 1046 12.25 -55.42 15.09
CA PRO A 1046 10.90 -54.98 14.74
C PRO A 1046 9.85 -56.10 14.96
N PRO A 1047 8.61 -55.77 15.38
CA PRO A 1047 7.49 -56.69 15.26
C PRO A 1047 7.03 -56.80 13.79
N GLU A 1048 6.66 -58.01 13.37
CA GLU A 1048 6.08 -58.28 12.04
C GLU A 1048 4.72 -57.60 11.85
N PRO A 1049 4.33 -57.26 10.60
CA PRO A 1049 3.04 -56.66 10.32
C PRO A 1049 1.88 -57.62 10.56
N ALA A 1050 0.82 -57.12 11.21
CA ALA A 1050 -0.47 -57.80 11.28
C ALA A 1050 -1.11 -57.88 9.87
N PRO A 1051 -1.93 -58.92 9.57
CA PRO A 1051 -2.53 -59.11 8.26
C PRO A 1051 -3.58 -58.03 7.93
N PRO A 1052 -3.86 -57.78 6.63
CA PRO A 1052 -4.82 -56.77 6.22
C PRO A 1052 -6.26 -57.22 6.44
N ASP A 1053 -6.98 -56.50 7.30
CA ASP A 1053 -8.44 -56.62 7.41
C ASP A 1053 -9.17 -55.98 6.22
N HIS A 1054 -10.39 -56.46 5.99
CA HIS A 1054 -11.02 -56.43 4.67
C HIS A 1054 -11.47 -55.04 4.16
N LEU A 1055 -11.02 -54.71 2.94
CA LEU A 1055 -11.59 -53.63 2.13
C LEU A 1055 -13.04 -53.95 1.71
N LEU A 1056 -13.99 -53.13 2.16
CA LEU A 1056 -15.34 -53.07 1.56
C LEU A 1056 -15.29 -52.27 0.25
N THR A 1057 -15.33 -52.97 -0.88
CA THR A 1057 -15.38 -52.38 -2.22
C THR A 1057 -16.80 -51.90 -2.57
N PRO A 1058 -17.00 -50.66 -3.06
CA PRO A 1058 -18.28 -50.22 -3.64
C PRO A 1058 -18.47 -50.78 -5.05
N SER A 1059 -18.92 -52.04 -5.16
CA SER A 1059 -19.13 -52.71 -6.46
C SER A 1059 -20.55 -52.51 -7.00
N SER A 1060 -20.92 -51.26 -7.35
CA SER A 1060 -22.20 -50.98 -8.01
C SER A 1060 -22.20 -49.68 -8.81
N ILE A 1061 -21.61 -49.70 -10.02
CA ILE A 1061 -21.98 -48.97 -11.25
C ILE A 1061 -20.97 -49.44 -12.32
N LEU A 1062 -21.37 -50.42 -13.16
CA LEU A 1062 -20.81 -50.82 -14.48
C LEU A 1062 -21.24 -52.25 -14.88
N ARG A 1063 -22.55 -52.50 -14.92
CA ARG A 1063 -23.15 -53.67 -15.61
C ARG A 1063 -24.40 -53.28 -16.41
N GLN A 1064 -24.22 -52.38 -17.37
CA GLN A 1064 -25.02 -52.26 -18.59
C GLN A 1064 -24.20 -51.48 -19.63
N LEU A 1065 -24.40 -51.76 -20.92
CA LEU A 1065 -23.61 -51.33 -22.10
C LEU A 1065 -22.41 -52.22 -22.50
N LYS A 1066 -22.69 -53.50 -22.79
CA LYS A 1066 -21.99 -54.25 -23.86
C LYS A 1066 -22.78 -55.49 -24.32
N ALA A 1067 -23.94 -55.25 -24.93
CA ALA A 1067 -24.66 -56.23 -25.76
C ALA A 1067 -25.64 -55.52 -26.72
N ASN A 1068 -25.23 -55.40 -27.98
CA ASN A 1068 -26.07 -55.22 -29.18
C ASN A 1068 -27.21 -54.18 -29.14
N THR A 1069 -26.92 -52.92 -29.45
CA THR A 1069 -27.47 -52.22 -30.65
C THR A 1069 -26.69 -50.95 -30.93
#